data_AF-A0A502HEA8-F1
#
_entry.id   AF-A0A502HEA8-F1
#
_cell.length_a   1.000
_cell.length_b   1.000
_cell.length_c   1.000
_cell.angle_alpha   90.00
_cell.angle_beta   90.00
_cell.angle_gamma   90.00
#
_symmetry.space_group_name_H-M   'P 1'
#
loop_
_entity.id
_entity.type
_entity.pdbx_description
1 polymer ?
#
loop_
_entity_poly.entity_id
_entity_poly.type
_entity_poly.pdbx_seq_one_letter_code
_entity_poly.pdbx_strand_id
1 'polypeptide(L)'
;MRSILTLLGLGTCLAAVPLLPRLGAPAPGLTAEPRPVADPNSRIGGELQQLYRLWNTAARGQGPQLAAAFPELTLADGNAVLVRITARDVAALRPALLARGFEVVSDQSKLHFIEGRLPMGQLAPGAAGISALAAQGLLGVLPVFDPINSAGKVLNQADFVLEASRVRGAQPTGYDGTGVRIGVMSDSYNALGGAAAGVASGDLPANVQVLQDPATGTDEGRAMLELIHDLAPGAGKAFSGIYQGEANFADQIYKLADPTLGNCKIIVDDISYLNEPMFQDGVIAQAVEEVVATRGVAYYSSAGNYADKSSEYVAPTFTATTGGAADLDFGLSTGATTDTRQPFTIAASGTFQLAIQWSDPFYTTNGVKTDLDAYLVVARAGGPVKGDTVARATTNNLANQTPGEIISYTNPAAATNTAFNLVMARRAGTADPARVKYIGYGASFTPTKYWTRSGTVTGHHASVNSMSVAAAPSYNRLAPESFTSKGTPTYLFGPLGAPLAAPVTRLKPDFTSIDFVSNTFFGGNATPDPADGLFFSGTSAAAPNAAAVAALLWQAQPALTQAQLNDRLRATATDMLAAGYDDQTGAGLINAYAAVFGLPLAATAPFVETFDNAGLSRAWQIEGRGAGRSLVRTDFAPASAPGQLVLDNFIPTFTIGVGTSEATLRLNLSAASATGYVLNFKHKKILGETDQAMPATFTTTSPTDGVALSVDGGTTWYSLASITGTNATTSYKTVSVNLTQFATTNNLVLGADVRVRFQRYGASLQVDAAVATRRGGRAFDDVTVSGGTGAPVAFFTSSATAAALCPGSTVQFTDASLLSPTAWNWSFPGGTPATSTVQNPVVTYPTAGTYAATLTVTNATGTATRTTAAVVTVSGALPVANFTARQALICPGGKIGFTNTSTQCVGSISWSFPGGSPATSTAASPVVTYATAGTYTATLTATNANGSTTKSIPVTVQGTALAIPYTETLAAGIPATWGVLNPDNGITWATATNILLKDGTRGSAADMNFYDYGPAVGQRDTLQTPAFNLNQPMAFLRFDVAYAPAGPIAANNNDSLAVDVYTACTNTRLGRVYLKSAADGLPTTLFRQAAYAPTATSQWRTENIDLAAYLNKQVYLRFVAFNQYGNHLYLSNVRVGNTVLATKALADSPALQVYPNPVAGGRSLALALPLGSGTAALRLVDALGRTAWHGTAPLSPTAAARRTLDAPLAPGLYTVLCQAADGQLYSRRVVVE
;
A
#
# COMPACT_ATOMS: atom_id res chain seq x y z
N MET A 1 38.24 -31.69 -22.23
CA MET A 1 39.18 -32.37 -23.17
C MET A 1 39.71 -33.60 -22.46
N ARG A 2 39.72 -34.81 -23.02
CA ARG A 2 39.33 -35.31 -24.37
C ARG A 2 38.47 -36.59 -24.17
N SER A 3 37.68 -37.11 -25.11
CA SER A 3 37.71 -37.08 -26.58
C SER A 3 37.95 -35.75 -27.29
N ILE A 4 38.74 -35.69 -28.36
CA ILE A 4 39.84 -36.59 -28.74
C ILE A 4 40.92 -35.73 -29.42
N LEU A 5 42.18 -36.06 -29.21
CA LEU A 5 43.22 -35.78 -30.20
C LEU A 5 44.27 -36.88 -30.10
N THR A 6 44.33 -37.69 -31.15
CA THR A 6 45.31 -38.76 -31.40
C THR A 6 45.45 -39.92 -30.41
N LEU A 7 45.90 -41.03 -30.99
CA LEU A 7 46.18 -42.36 -30.49
C LEU A 7 47.06 -42.41 -29.22
N LEU A 8 46.83 -43.45 -28.40
CA LEU A 8 47.82 -44.25 -27.62
C LEU A 8 48.81 -43.53 -26.67
N GLY A 9 48.78 -43.85 -25.36
CA GLY A 9 49.99 -43.83 -24.51
C GLY A 9 49.90 -43.28 -23.06
N LEU A 10 49.81 -44.21 -22.09
CA LEU A 10 50.39 -44.29 -20.72
C LEU A 10 51.28 -43.15 -20.14
N GLY A 11 51.33 -42.96 -18.80
CA GLY A 11 52.58 -42.49 -18.15
C GLY A 11 52.66 -41.69 -16.81
N THR A 12 51.92 -42.01 -15.74
CA THR A 12 52.31 -41.91 -14.28
C THR A 12 53.41 -40.95 -13.70
N CYS A 13 53.03 -40.22 -12.62
CA CYS A 13 53.68 -40.12 -11.27
C CYS A 13 54.58 -38.94 -10.75
N LEU A 14 54.32 -38.63 -9.44
CA LEU A 14 55.20 -38.17 -8.32
C LEU A 14 55.46 -36.66 -7.98
N ALA A 15 55.52 -36.39 -6.66
CA ALA A 15 55.16 -35.15 -5.93
C ALA A 15 56.31 -34.32 -5.30
N ALA A 16 56.03 -33.04 -4.90
CA ALA A 16 56.76 -32.24 -3.88
C ALA A 16 55.96 -30.96 -3.44
N VAL A 17 56.38 -30.27 -2.35
CA VAL A 17 55.68 -29.25 -1.52
C VAL A 17 56.75 -28.44 -0.72
N PRO A 18 56.64 -27.16 -0.19
CA PRO A 18 55.52 -26.20 0.01
C PRO A 18 55.78 -24.68 -0.35
N LEU A 19 54.92 -23.77 0.17
CA LEU A 19 55.11 -22.34 0.59
C LEU A 19 55.13 -21.15 -0.44
N LEU A 20 54.12 -20.26 -0.29
CA LEU A 20 53.96 -18.78 -0.51
C LEU A 20 54.88 -17.98 -1.50
N PRO A 21 54.38 -16.89 -2.17
CA PRO A 21 53.02 -16.29 -2.21
C PRO A 21 52.46 -15.92 -3.62
N ARG A 22 51.23 -15.37 -3.65
CA ARG A 22 50.50 -14.64 -4.73
C ARG A 22 51.17 -14.45 -6.12
N LEU A 23 50.55 -14.96 -7.19
CA LEU A 23 49.92 -14.20 -8.31
C LEU A 23 49.49 -15.11 -9.49
N GLY A 24 48.45 -14.70 -10.24
CA GLY A 24 48.09 -15.25 -11.55
C GLY A 24 47.19 -16.50 -11.56
N ALA A 25 46.18 -16.52 -12.45
CA ALA A 25 45.32 -17.68 -12.71
C ALA A 25 45.87 -18.52 -13.89
N PRO A 26 45.47 -19.81 -14.03
CA PRO A 26 44.33 -20.10 -14.91
C PRO A 26 43.44 -21.28 -14.48
N ALA A 27 42.35 -21.50 -15.22
CA ALA A 27 41.50 -22.71 -15.23
C ALA A 27 41.99 -23.68 -16.35
N PRO A 28 41.35 -24.86 -16.63
CA PRO A 28 40.14 -25.45 -16.03
C PRO A 28 40.17 -26.98 -15.76
N GLY A 29 39.14 -27.50 -15.09
CA GLY A 29 38.58 -28.84 -15.38
C GLY A 29 38.60 -29.87 -14.25
N LEU A 30 37.44 -30.03 -13.58
CA LEU A 30 37.11 -31.21 -12.76
C LEU A 30 35.80 -31.84 -13.30
N THR A 31 35.63 -33.14 -13.05
CA THR A 31 34.41 -33.89 -13.37
C THR A 31 33.94 -34.70 -12.17
N ALA A 32 32.62 -34.74 -11.95
CA ALA A 32 31.89 -35.54 -10.96
C ALA A 32 32.19 -35.25 -9.47
N GLU A 33 31.22 -34.66 -8.78
CA GLU A 33 31.23 -34.50 -7.32
C GLU A 33 30.90 -35.82 -6.59
N PRO A 34 31.55 -36.08 -5.44
CA PRO A 34 30.96 -36.79 -4.32
C PRO A 34 30.13 -35.82 -3.47
N ARG A 35 28.93 -36.22 -3.03
CA ARG A 35 28.04 -35.37 -2.19
C ARG A 35 28.69 -34.97 -0.86
N PRO A 36 28.43 -33.76 -0.31
CA PRO A 36 28.88 -33.37 1.02
C PRO A 36 28.33 -34.26 2.15
N VAL A 37 29.12 -34.42 3.20
CA VAL A 37 28.72 -35.07 4.47
C VAL A 37 27.97 -34.05 5.35
N ALA A 38 26.97 -34.52 6.11
CA ALA A 38 26.02 -33.66 6.82
C ALA A 38 26.64 -32.83 7.96
N ASP A 39 26.21 -31.56 8.06
CA ASP A 39 26.49 -30.69 9.20
C ASP A 39 25.76 -31.21 10.46
N PRO A 40 26.46 -31.46 11.60
CA PRO A 40 25.82 -31.86 12.86
C PRO A 40 24.85 -30.82 13.45
N ASN A 41 24.82 -29.59 12.93
CA ASN A 41 23.91 -28.52 13.35
C ASN A 41 22.62 -28.44 12.52
N SER A 42 22.47 -29.25 11.46
CA SER A 42 21.32 -29.32 10.53
C SER A 42 19.94 -29.62 11.15
N ARG A 43 19.83 -29.62 12.49
CA ARG A 43 18.62 -29.86 13.28
C ARG A 43 18.21 -28.69 14.17
N ILE A 44 18.97 -27.58 14.19
CA ILE A 44 18.65 -26.40 15.01
C ILE A 44 18.47 -25.21 14.06
N GLY A 45 17.40 -24.43 14.23
CA GLY A 45 17.10 -23.25 13.40
C GLY A 45 18.28 -22.27 13.31
N GLY A 46 18.42 -21.61 12.17
CA GLY A 46 19.55 -20.71 11.90
C GLY A 46 19.57 -19.49 12.83
N GLU A 47 18.38 -19.06 13.23
CA GLU A 47 18.07 -17.97 14.14
C GLU A 47 18.55 -18.34 15.55
N LEU A 48 18.19 -19.54 16.02
CA LEU A 48 18.66 -20.11 17.28
C LEU A 48 20.18 -20.33 17.29
N GLN A 49 20.78 -20.68 16.15
CA GLN A 49 22.24 -20.78 16.00
C GLN A 49 22.92 -19.40 16.06
N GLN A 50 22.32 -18.34 15.54
CA GLN A 50 22.84 -16.96 15.67
C GLN A 50 22.68 -16.44 17.10
N LEU A 51 21.51 -16.63 17.70
CA LEU A 51 21.20 -16.34 19.10
C LEU A 51 22.20 -17.03 20.04
N TYR A 52 22.48 -18.32 19.84
CA TYR A 52 23.49 -19.05 20.60
C TYR A 52 24.91 -18.46 20.41
N ARG A 53 25.31 -18.13 19.18
CA ARG A 53 26.64 -17.54 18.92
C ARG A 53 26.82 -16.21 19.63
N LEU A 54 25.78 -15.36 19.68
CA LEU A 54 25.81 -14.07 20.36
C LEU A 54 25.71 -14.22 21.89
N TRP A 55 24.89 -15.14 22.40
CA TRP A 55 24.84 -15.47 23.83
C TRP A 55 26.16 -16.07 24.34
N ASN A 56 26.87 -16.85 23.51
CA ASN A 56 28.12 -17.52 23.87
C ASN A 56 29.37 -16.63 23.71
N THR A 57 29.31 -15.52 22.96
CA THR A 57 30.36 -14.49 22.92
C THR A 57 30.13 -13.34 23.90
N ALA A 58 28.88 -13.08 24.29
CA ALA A 58 28.55 -12.16 25.36
C ALA A 58 28.97 -12.72 26.73
N ALA A 59 29.59 -11.88 27.57
CA ALA A 59 29.77 -12.22 28.98
C ALA A 59 28.40 -12.35 29.66
N ARG A 60 28.21 -13.41 30.47
CA ARG A 60 26.91 -13.77 31.07
C ARG A 60 26.31 -12.59 31.83
N GLY A 61 25.17 -12.08 31.35
CA GLY A 61 24.47 -10.92 31.91
C GLY A 61 23.72 -10.04 30.87
N GLN A 62 24.00 -10.20 29.58
CA GLN A 62 23.48 -9.35 28.49
C GLN A 62 22.05 -9.66 28.00
N GLY A 63 21.17 -10.17 28.86
CA GLY A 63 19.81 -10.61 28.48
C GLY A 63 19.00 -9.59 27.66
N PRO A 64 18.93 -8.31 28.06
CA PRO A 64 18.22 -7.26 27.30
C PRO A 64 18.83 -6.96 25.93
N GLN A 65 20.14 -7.14 25.73
CA GLN A 65 20.76 -6.93 24.42
C GLN A 65 20.45 -8.06 23.43
N LEU A 66 20.28 -9.30 23.91
CA LEU A 66 19.86 -10.42 23.08
C LEU A 66 18.39 -10.28 22.65
N ALA A 67 17.51 -9.84 23.56
CA ALA A 67 16.12 -9.52 23.23
C ALA A 67 16.00 -8.33 22.24
N ALA A 68 16.90 -7.35 22.31
CA ALA A 68 16.96 -6.26 21.33
C ALA A 68 17.57 -6.66 19.97
N ALA A 69 18.34 -7.75 19.92
CA ALA A 69 18.95 -8.28 18.69
C ALA A 69 18.05 -9.28 17.95
N PHE A 70 17.13 -9.94 18.67
CA PHE A 70 16.11 -10.85 18.14
C PHE A 70 14.74 -10.52 18.77
N PRO A 71 14.18 -9.32 18.49
CA PRO A 71 12.92 -8.86 19.11
C PRO A 71 11.70 -9.72 18.76
N GLU A 72 11.81 -10.60 17.77
CA GLU A 72 10.81 -11.58 17.39
C GLU A 72 10.80 -12.85 18.25
N LEU A 73 11.81 -13.09 19.10
CA LEU A 73 11.96 -14.33 19.89
C LEU A 73 11.59 -14.17 21.36
N THR A 74 10.69 -15.02 21.86
CA THR A 74 10.30 -15.03 23.28
C THR A 74 11.47 -15.51 24.17
N LEU A 75 12.22 -14.57 24.76
CA LEU A 75 13.35 -14.87 25.65
C LEU A 75 12.94 -14.80 27.13
N ALA A 76 13.36 -15.79 27.93
CA ALA A 76 13.22 -15.80 29.39
C ALA A 76 14.57 -15.49 30.05
N ASP A 77 14.63 -14.37 30.76
CA ASP A 77 15.77 -13.87 31.56
C ASP A 77 17.13 -13.85 30.83
N GLY A 78 17.12 -13.83 29.50
CA GLY A 78 18.31 -13.96 28.65
C GLY A 78 19.02 -15.32 28.72
N ASN A 79 18.45 -16.31 29.40
CA ASN A 79 19.07 -17.61 29.65
C ASN A 79 18.28 -18.80 29.06
N ALA A 80 17.04 -18.61 28.64
CA ALA A 80 16.28 -19.57 27.84
C ALA A 80 15.48 -18.88 26.73
N VAL A 81 15.10 -19.64 25.70
CA VAL A 81 14.30 -19.20 24.55
C VAL A 81 13.15 -20.17 24.32
N LEU A 82 11.97 -19.66 23.93
CA LEU A 82 10.83 -20.50 23.58
C LEU A 82 11.07 -21.20 22.23
N VAL A 83 10.96 -22.52 22.21
CA VAL A 83 11.23 -23.35 21.03
C VAL A 83 10.21 -24.48 20.85
N ARG A 84 10.02 -24.88 19.59
CA ARG A 84 9.32 -26.09 19.20
C ARG A 84 10.34 -27.19 18.92
N ILE A 85 10.21 -28.31 19.61
CA ILE A 85 11.08 -29.49 19.51
C ILE A 85 10.30 -30.61 18.84
N THR A 86 10.68 -30.98 17.61
CA THR A 86 10.06 -32.06 16.84
C THR A 86 10.76 -33.39 17.12
N ALA A 87 10.00 -34.49 17.23
CA ALA A 87 10.51 -35.79 17.65
C ALA A 87 9.73 -36.95 17.02
N ARG A 88 10.42 -38.04 16.64
CA ARG A 88 9.80 -39.29 16.16
C ARG A 88 8.79 -39.85 17.15
N ASP A 89 9.12 -39.79 18.43
CA ASP A 89 8.23 -40.03 19.56
C ASP A 89 8.54 -38.98 20.62
N VAL A 90 7.54 -38.15 20.94
CA VAL A 90 7.66 -37.09 21.95
C VAL A 90 7.59 -37.67 23.35
N ALA A 91 6.78 -38.70 23.60
CA ALA A 91 6.66 -39.32 24.92
C ALA A 91 7.96 -40.03 25.31
N ALA A 92 8.64 -40.68 24.36
CA ALA A 92 9.96 -41.26 24.56
C ALA A 92 11.07 -40.21 24.74
N LEU A 93 11.02 -39.08 24.01
CA LEU A 93 12.04 -38.03 24.07
C LEU A 93 11.89 -37.11 25.30
N ARG A 94 10.65 -36.84 25.76
CA ARG A 94 10.32 -35.85 26.79
C ARG A 94 11.13 -35.99 28.10
N PRO A 95 11.41 -37.19 28.65
CA PRO A 95 12.28 -37.33 29.82
C PRO A 95 13.71 -36.79 29.60
N ALA A 96 14.27 -36.98 28.41
CA ALA A 96 15.61 -36.48 28.05
C ALA A 96 15.65 -34.97 27.79
N LEU A 97 14.52 -34.37 27.40
CA LEU A 97 14.36 -32.91 27.31
C LEU A 97 14.30 -32.29 28.71
N LEU A 98 13.43 -32.83 29.59
CA LEU A 98 13.29 -32.37 30.97
C LEU A 98 14.64 -32.47 31.73
N ALA A 99 15.37 -33.56 31.56
CA ALA A 99 16.70 -33.76 32.14
C ALA A 99 17.78 -32.75 31.65
N ARG A 100 17.49 -31.99 30.59
CA ARG A 100 18.34 -30.91 30.05
C ARG A 100 17.84 -29.50 30.38
N GLY A 101 16.84 -29.40 31.26
CA GLY A 101 16.27 -28.12 31.73
C GLY A 101 15.23 -27.50 30.79
N PHE A 102 14.64 -28.27 29.88
CA PHE A 102 13.54 -27.80 29.03
C PHE A 102 12.24 -27.67 29.82
N GLU A 103 11.67 -26.47 29.90
CA GLU A 103 10.38 -26.21 30.56
C GLU A 103 9.23 -26.36 29.55
N VAL A 104 8.39 -27.39 29.71
CA VAL A 104 7.26 -27.63 28.79
C VAL A 104 6.19 -26.55 28.93
N VAL A 105 5.85 -25.89 27.82
CA VAL A 105 4.77 -24.89 27.69
C VAL A 105 3.54 -25.48 26.99
N SER A 106 3.73 -26.35 26.00
CA SER A 106 2.65 -27.03 25.26
C SER A 106 3.13 -28.41 24.81
N ASP A 107 2.35 -29.46 25.06
CA ASP A 107 2.67 -30.83 24.61
C ASP A 107 1.73 -31.25 23.49
N GLN A 108 2.30 -31.45 22.30
CA GLN A 108 1.59 -31.87 21.09
C GLN A 108 2.11 -33.24 20.63
N SER A 109 2.31 -34.18 21.57
CA SER A 109 2.85 -35.52 21.29
C SER A 109 2.21 -36.25 20.11
N LYS A 110 0.91 -36.04 19.87
CA LYS A 110 0.14 -36.60 18.73
C LYS A 110 0.55 -36.04 17.36
N LEU A 111 1.21 -34.89 17.33
CA LEU A 111 1.71 -34.19 16.13
C LEU A 111 3.24 -34.22 16.07
N HIS A 112 3.89 -35.12 16.81
CA HIS A 112 5.34 -35.31 16.79
C HIS A 112 6.15 -34.06 17.21
N PHE A 113 5.61 -33.17 18.06
CA PHE A 113 6.39 -32.11 18.69
C PHE A 113 5.97 -31.73 20.12
N ILE A 114 6.83 -30.99 20.80
CA ILE A 114 6.61 -30.39 22.12
C ILE A 114 7.21 -28.98 22.14
N GLU A 115 6.53 -28.03 22.77
CA GLU A 115 6.93 -26.63 22.86
C GLU A 115 7.26 -26.27 24.30
N GLY A 116 8.28 -25.44 24.47
CA GLY A 116 8.80 -25.11 25.78
C GLY A 116 10.01 -24.20 25.75
N ARG A 117 10.41 -23.71 26.92
CA ARG A 117 11.62 -22.88 27.04
C ARG A 117 12.83 -23.79 27.13
N LEU A 118 13.76 -23.61 26.21
CA LEU A 118 15.03 -24.33 26.17
C LEU A 118 16.16 -23.41 26.67
N PRO A 119 16.97 -23.83 27.65
CA PRO A 119 18.12 -23.05 28.10
C PRO A 119 19.12 -22.83 26.95
N MET A 120 19.61 -21.60 26.78
CA MET A 120 20.47 -21.18 25.66
C MET A 120 21.69 -22.09 25.47
N GLY A 121 22.28 -22.57 26.57
CA GLY A 121 23.42 -23.50 26.52
C GLY A 121 23.13 -24.84 25.83
N GLN A 122 21.86 -25.26 25.71
CA GLN A 122 21.46 -26.46 24.97
C GLN A 122 21.42 -26.23 23.45
N LEU A 123 21.56 -25.00 22.95
CA LEU A 123 21.69 -24.73 21.50
C LEU A 123 23.11 -24.99 20.95
N ALA A 124 24.04 -25.40 21.82
CA ALA A 124 25.43 -25.67 21.48
C ALA A 124 25.59 -26.72 20.36
N PRO A 125 26.65 -26.62 19.52
CA PRO A 125 26.87 -27.54 18.42
C PRO A 125 27.23 -28.96 18.88
N GLY A 126 26.75 -29.96 18.15
CA GLY A 126 27.08 -31.36 18.35
C GLY A 126 26.73 -31.92 19.74
N ALA A 127 27.62 -32.76 20.30
CA ALA A 127 27.35 -33.53 21.51
C ALA A 127 27.08 -32.70 22.78
N ALA A 128 27.49 -31.43 22.80
CA ALA A 128 27.31 -30.53 23.94
C ALA A 128 25.88 -29.96 24.05
N GLY A 129 25.15 -29.87 22.93
CA GLY A 129 23.78 -29.34 22.88
C GLY A 129 22.73 -30.40 22.61
N ILE A 130 21.51 -29.94 22.33
CA ILE A 130 20.30 -30.76 22.23
C ILE A 130 20.29 -31.67 21.02
N SER A 131 20.96 -31.31 19.92
CA SER A 131 21.11 -32.12 18.71
C SER A 131 21.71 -33.51 18.98
N ALA A 132 22.45 -33.68 20.09
CA ALA A 132 22.90 -34.98 20.60
C ALA A 132 21.77 -36.01 20.82
N LEU A 133 20.53 -35.56 21.05
CA LEU A 133 19.37 -36.44 21.24
C LEU A 133 18.80 -37.02 19.93
N ALA A 134 19.42 -36.76 18.76
CA ALA A 134 18.93 -37.26 17.47
C ALA A 134 18.75 -38.79 17.43
N ALA A 135 19.62 -39.54 18.11
CA ALA A 135 19.51 -41.00 18.24
C ALA A 135 18.33 -41.46 19.13
N GLN A 136 17.85 -40.58 20.03
CA GLN A 136 16.67 -40.80 20.88
C GLN A 136 15.37 -40.29 20.23
N GLY A 137 15.43 -39.93 18.93
CA GLY A 137 14.25 -39.55 18.15
C GLY A 137 14.09 -38.05 17.91
N LEU A 138 14.96 -37.17 18.43
CA LEU A 138 14.93 -35.74 18.10
C LEU A 138 15.07 -35.52 16.59
N LEU A 139 14.12 -34.81 15.99
CA LEU A 139 14.12 -34.46 14.58
C LEU A 139 14.70 -33.05 14.37
N GLY A 140 14.21 -32.05 15.12
CA GLY A 140 14.73 -30.69 15.06
C GLY A 140 14.22 -29.77 16.18
N VAL A 141 14.83 -28.59 16.28
CA VAL A 141 14.52 -27.53 17.26
C VAL A 141 14.41 -26.19 16.52
N LEU A 142 13.24 -25.58 16.60
CA LEU A 142 12.86 -24.35 15.89
C LEU A 142 12.46 -23.27 16.90
N PRO A 143 12.67 -21.97 16.61
CA PRO A 143 12.15 -20.89 17.45
C PRO A 143 10.62 -20.89 17.48
N VAL A 144 10.05 -20.29 18.53
CA VAL A 144 8.66 -19.81 18.56
C VAL A 144 8.72 -18.29 18.68
N PHE A 145 7.93 -17.60 17.86
CA PHE A 145 7.97 -16.15 17.69
C PHE A 145 6.84 -15.43 18.44
N ASP A 146 7.08 -14.19 18.85
CA ASP A 146 6.07 -13.33 19.50
C ASP A 146 5.05 -12.78 18.49
N PRO A 147 3.74 -12.71 18.84
CA PRO A 147 2.69 -12.22 17.94
C PRO A 147 2.50 -10.70 17.99
N ILE A 148 2.22 -10.09 16.84
CA ILE A 148 1.85 -8.67 16.67
C ILE A 148 0.57 -8.60 15.83
N ASN A 149 -0.40 -7.79 16.25
CA ASN A 149 -1.69 -7.63 15.57
C ASN A 149 -1.97 -6.17 15.18
N SER A 150 -2.33 -5.95 13.91
CA SER A 150 -3.17 -4.84 13.42
C SER A 150 -3.82 -5.31 12.11
N ALA A 151 -4.90 -4.65 11.67
CA ALA A 151 -5.69 -5.10 10.52
C ALA A 151 -5.01 -4.85 9.17
N GLY A 152 -5.50 -5.56 8.14
CA GLY A 152 -5.08 -5.47 6.73
C GLY A 152 -4.74 -4.07 6.25
N LYS A 153 -3.65 -3.97 5.49
CA LYS A 153 -3.12 -2.69 4.99
C LYS A 153 -3.92 -2.13 3.84
N VAL A 154 -4.68 -2.97 3.13
CA VAL A 154 -5.44 -2.65 1.93
C VAL A 154 -6.91 -3.12 2.08
N LEU A 155 -7.83 -2.58 1.27
CA LEU A 155 -9.24 -2.98 1.26
C LEU A 155 -9.74 -3.29 -0.16
N ASN A 156 -10.02 -4.56 -0.42
CA ASN A 156 -10.68 -5.06 -1.62
C ASN A 156 -12.09 -4.45 -1.77
N GLN A 157 -12.31 -3.68 -2.84
CA GLN A 157 -13.56 -2.96 -3.06
C GLN A 157 -14.76 -3.88 -3.36
N ALA A 158 -14.53 -5.14 -3.76
CA ALA A 158 -15.62 -6.12 -3.88
C ALA A 158 -16.37 -6.33 -2.56
N ASP A 159 -15.74 -6.06 -1.41
CA ASP A 159 -16.31 -6.29 -0.09
C ASP A 159 -17.58 -5.47 0.20
N PHE A 160 -17.64 -4.22 -0.26
CA PHE A 160 -18.86 -3.40 -0.19
C PHE A 160 -19.65 -3.43 -1.50
N VAL A 161 -19.01 -3.65 -2.66
CA VAL A 161 -19.70 -3.71 -3.95
C VAL A 161 -20.62 -4.94 -4.06
N LEU A 162 -20.21 -6.08 -3.48
CA LEU A 162 -20.97 -7.34 -3.39
C LEU A 162 -21.78 -7.46 -2.07
N GLU A 163 -21.78 -6.44 -1.22
CA GLU A 163 -22.40 -6.43 0.12
C GLU A 163 -21.87 -7.50 1.12
N ALA A 164 -20.66 -8.03 0.93
CA ALA A 164 -20.03 -8.99 1.85
C ALA A 164 -19.75 -8.39 3.25
N SER A 165 -19.31 -7.14 3.32
CA SER A 165 -19.22 -6.33 4.55
C SER A 165 -20.54 -6.27 5.32
N ARG A 166 -21.67 -6.13 4.62
CA ARG A 166 -23.02 -6.14 5.21
C ARG A 166 -23.40 -7.52 5.76
N VAL A 167 -22.87 -8.61 5.17
CA VAL A 167 -23.02 -9.97 5.71
C VAL A 167 -22.21 -10.14 7.00
N ARG A 168 -20.94 -9.73 7.05
CA ARG A 168 -20.13 -9.77 8.29
C ARG A 168 -20.71 -8.87 9.38
N GLY A 169 -21.27 -7.72 9.00
CA GLY A 169 -21.93 -6.76 9.89
C GLY A 169 -23.31 -7.14 10.39
N ALA A 170 -23.95 -8.21 9.89
CA ALA A 170 -25.32 -8.61 10.25
C ALA A 170 -25.44 -9.33 11.62
N GLN A 171 -24.80 -8.79 12.65
CA GLN A 171 -24.64 -9.40 13.98
C GLN A 171 -25.98 -9.57 14.73
N PRO A 172 -26.18 -10.64 15.53
CA PRO A 172 -25.24 -11.74 15.80
C PRO A 172 -25.23 -12.82 14.69
N THR A 173 -26.07 -12.70 13.66
CA THR A 173 -26.15 -13.60 12.50
C THR A 173 -25.12 -13.25 11.40
N GLY A 174 -23.97 -12.70 11.78
CA GLY A 174 -22.93 -12.32 10.82
C GLY A 174 -22.09 -13.52 10.39
N TYR A 175 -21.74 -13.60 9.11
CA TYR A 175 -20.99 -14.71 8.53
C TYR A 175 -19.72 -14.21 7.85
N ASP A 176 -18.61 -14.91 8.04
CA ASP A 176 -17.23 -14.52 7.73
C ASP A 176 -16.44 -15.60 6.94
N GLY A 177 -17.10 -16.70 6.58
CA GLY A 177 -16.54 -17.88 5.94
C GLY A 177 -16.10 -19.00 6.91
N THR A 178 -16.15 -18.80 8.23
CA THR A 178 -15.67 -19.78 9.22
C THR A 178 -16.32 -21.16 9.03
N GLY A 179 -15.50 -22.20 8.97
CA GLY A 179 -15.92 -23.59 8.74
C GLY A 179 -15.97 -24.01 7.27
N VAL A 180 -15.83 -23.06 6.33
CA VAL A 180 -15.58 -23.33 4.91
C VAL A 180 -14.09 -23.17 4.62
N ARG A 181 -13.55 -23.95 3.67
CA ARG A 181 -12.20 -23.75 3.14
C ARG A 181 -12.24 -23.58 1.63
N ILE A 182 -11.52 -22.56 1.14
CA ILE A 182 -11.33 -22.23 -0.27
C ILE A 182 -9.90 -22.60 -0.68
N GLY A 183 -9.77 -23.35 -1.77
CA GLY A 183 -8.48 -23.65 -2.41
C GLY A 183 -8.31 -22.82 -3.69
N VAL A 184 -7.22 -22.06 -3.78
CA VAL A 184 -6.85 -21.25 -4.96
C VAL A 184 -5.87 -22.02 -5.84
N MET A 185 -6.05 -21.89 -7.16
CA MET A 185 -5.25 -22.55 -8.19
C MET A 185 -4.83 -21.52 -9.24
N SER A 186 -3.54 -21.18 -9.28
CA SER A 186 -3.00 -20.12 -10.16
C SER A 186 -1.50 -20.39 -10.44
N ASP A 187 -0.67 -19.37 -10.68
CA ASP A 187 0.74 -19.54 -11.03
C ASP A 187 1.65 -19.89 -9.83
N SER A 188 1.75 -19.01 -8.84
CA SER A 188 2.48 -19.20 -7.59
C SER A 188 1.84 -18.48 -6.40
N TYR A 189 2.41 -18.68 -5.21
CA TYR A 189 2.01 -18.04 -3.96
C TYR A 189 3.16 -17.28 -3.31
N ASN A 190 4.38 -17.82 -3.28
CA ASN A 190 5.53 -17.16 -2.67
C ASN A 190 6.83 -17.35 -3.46
N ALA A 191 6.74 -17.41 -4.80
CA ALA A 191 7.88 -17.49 -5.70
C ALA A 191 8.67 -16.17 -5.77
N LEU A 192 8.00 -15.02 -5.65
CA LEU A 192 8.66 -13.71 -5.56
C LEU A 192 9.12 -13.37 -4.14
N GLY A 193 8.53 -14.04 -3.14
CA GLY A 193 8.67 -13.70 -1.73
C GLY A 193 7.75 -12.55 -1.33
N GLY A 194 6.79 -12.83 -0.45
CA GLY A 194 5.83 -11.82 0.01
C GLY A 194 4.78 -12.32 1.00
N ALA A 195 4.55 -13.64 1.09
CA ALA A 195 3.54 -14.23 1.98
C ALA A 195 3.73 -13.82 3.45
N ALA A 196 4.97 -13.80 3.95
CA ALA A 196 5.26 -13.35 5.31
C ALA A 196 4.93 -11.86 5.54
N ALA A 197 5.03 -11.01 4.51
CA ALA A 197 4.66 -9.61 4.59
C ALA A 197 3.13 -9.43 4.60
N GLY A 198 2.40 -10.13 3.71
CA GLY A 198 0.92 -10.13 3.73
C GLY A 198 0.33 -10.69 5.03
N VAL A 199 1.00 -11.69 5.64
CA VAL A 199 0.64 -12.20 6.97
C VAL A 199 0.94 -11.17 8.07
N ALA A 200 2.07 -10.46 8.00
CA ALA A 200 2.43 -9.43 8.97
C ALA A 200 1.58 -8.15 8.86
N SER A 201 1.00 -7.87 7.69
CA SER A 201 0.07 -6.75 7.49
C SER A 201 -1.39 -7.12 7.72
N GLY A 202 -1.72 -8.42 7.77
CA GLY A 202 -3.09 -8.91 8.03
C GLY A 202 -3.96 -9.07 6.78
N ASP A 203 -3.39 -8.89 5.58
CA ASP A 203 -4.05 -9.12 4.29
C ASP A 203 -4.02 -10.63 3.90
N LEU A 204 -3.23 -11.44 4.61
CA LEU A 204 -3.29 -12.91 4.63
C LEU A 204 -3.32 -13.46 6.05
N PRO A 205 -3.97 -14.61 6.33
CA PRO A 205 -3.86 -15.28 7.61
C PRO A 205 -2.64 -16.22 7.64
N ALA A 206 -2.03 -16.37 8.82
CA ALA A 206 -0.80 -17.14 9.03
C ALA A 206 -0.90 -18.67 8.74
N ASN A 207 -2.05 -19.19 8.33
CA ASN A 207 -2.35 -20.62 8.18
C ASN A 207 -2.81 -21.03 6.77
N VAL A 208 -2.44 -20.28 5.73
CA VAL A 208 -2.63 -20.72 4.33
C VAL A 208 -1.95 -22.07 4.09
N GLN A 209 -2.71 -23.07 3.64
CA GLN A 209 -2.19 -24.40 3.34
C GLN A 209 -1.69 -24.50 1.88
N VAL A 210 -0.39 -24.37 1.68
CA VAL A 210 0.25 -24.58 0.37
C VAL A 210 0.44 -26.08 0.12
N LEU A 211 -0.13 -26.61 -0.98
CA LEU A 211 0.07 -27.99 -1.44
C LEU A 211 1.14 -28.10 -2.53
N GLN A 212 1.22 -27.12 -3.42
CA GLN A 212 2.22 -26.99 -4.48
C GLN A 212 2.48 -25.50 -4.73
N ASP A 213 3.74 -25.10 -4.83
CA ASP A 213 4.15 -23.73 -5.18
C ASP A 213 5.45 -23.82 -6.00
N PRO A 214 5.50 -23.34 -7.26
CA PRO A 214 6.72 -23.40 -8.06
C PRO A 214 7.75 -22.36 -7.59
N ALA A 215 9.03 -22.63 -7.82
CA ALA A 215 10.12 -21.71 -7.47
C ALA A 215 10.20 -20.44 -8.36
N THR A 216 9.26 -20.28 -9.30
CA THR A 216 9.16 -19.14 -10.23
C THR A 216 7.70 -18.90 -10.59
N GLY A 217 7.25 -17.65 -10.49
CA GLY A 217 5.90 -17.19 -10.83
C GLY A 217 5.77 -15.71 -10.48
N THR A 218 4.57 -15.18 -10.57
CA THR A 218 4.20 -13.77 -10.34
C THR A 218 3.45 -13.56 -9.02
N ASP A 219 3.14 -14.65 -8.33
CA ASP A 219 2.33 -14.76 -7.12
C ASP A 219 0.85 -14.33 -7.31
N GLU A 220 0.28 -14.44 -8.52
CA GLU A 220 -1.14 -14.08 -8.78
C GLU A 220 -2.10 -14.84 -7.85
N GLY A 221 -1.79 -16.11 -7.57
CA GLY A 221 -2.51 -16.95 -6.60
C GLY A 221 -2.47 -16.47 -5.15
N ARG A 222 -1.44 -15.68 -4.76
CA ARG A 222 -1.44 -15.00 -3.45
C ARG A 222 -2.30 -13.74 -3.47
N ALA A 223 -2.34 -13.01 -4.58
CA ALA A 223 -3.26 -11.86 -4.73
C ALA A 223 -4.73 -12.32 -4.67
N MET A 224 -5.07 -13.43 -5.32
CA MET A 224 -6.40 -14.07 -5.20
C MET A 224 -6.74 -14.43 -3.74
N LEU A 225 -5.76 -14.88 -2.95
CA LEU A 225 -5.94 -15.21 -1.53
C LEU A 225 -6.11 -13.98 -0.64
N GLU A 226 -5.43 -12.88 -0.94
CA GLU A 226 -5.66 -11.56 -0.30
C GLU A 226 -7.10 -11.10 -0.57
N LEU A 227 -7.56 -11.15 -1.83
CA LEU A 227 -8.96 -10.82 -2.18
C LEU A 227 -9.99 -11.68 -1.42
N ILE A 228 -9.74 -12.98 -1.26
CA ILE A 228 -10.59 -13.89 -0.47
C ILE A 228 -10.54 -13.57 1.03
N HIS A 229 -9.42 -13.05 1.56
CA HIS A 229 -9.32 -12.73 2.98
C HIS A 229 -10.24 -11.60 3.40
N ASP A 230 -10.35 -10.54 2.60
CA ASP A 230 -11.19 -9.39 2.93
C ASP A 230 -12.69 -9.74 2.97
N LEU A 231 -13.16 -10.52 1.99
CA LEU A 231 -14.58 -10.89 1.90
C LEU A 231 -14.93 -11.99 2.90
N ALA A 232 -14.09 -13.02 3.01
CA ALA A 232 -14.28 -14.20 3.85
C ALA A 232 -13.05 -14.45 4.75
N PRO A 233 -12.84 -13.63 5.80
CA PRO A 233 -11.64 -13.70 6.62
C PRO A 233 -11.50 -15.03 7.37
N GLY A 234 -12.59 -15.52 7.97
CA GLY A 234 -12.65 -16.78 8.70
C GLY A 234 -12.64 -18.04 7.83
N ALA A 235 -12.83 -17.93 6.51
CA ALA A 235 -12.66 -19.06 5.61
C ALA A 235 -11.21 -19.57 5.65
N GLY A 236 -11.05 -20.89 5.84
CA GLY A 236 -9.76 -21.53 5.66
C GLY A 236 -9.26 -21.35 4.23
N LYS A 237 -7.94 -21.22 4.06
CA LYS A 237 -7.32 -20.92 2.76
C LYS A 237 -6.28 -21.97 2.41
N ALA A 238 -6.25 -22.39 1.16
CA ALA A 238 -5.26 -23.30 0.60
C ALA A 238 -4.81 -22.81 -0.79
N PHE A 239 -3.62 -23.22 -1.22
CA PHE A 239 -3.07 -22.92 -2.54
C PHE A 239 -2.48 -24.16 -3.21
N SER A 240 -2.62 -24.27 -4.53
CA SER A 240 -1.83 -25.18 -5.34
C SER A 240 -1.55 -24.61 -6.74
N GLY A 241 -0.29 -24.27 -7.03
CA GLY A 241 0.11 -23.72 -8.33
C GLY A 241 0.04 -24.76 -9.45
N ILE A 242 -0.44 -24.37 -10.64
CA ILE A 242 -0.89 -25.31 -11.71
C ILE A 242 -0.15 -25.24 -13.04
N TYR A 243 0.99 -24.55 -13.12
CA TYR A 243 1.79 -24.35 -14.35
C TYR A 243 2.61 -25.58 -14.81
N GLN A 244 2.16 -26.80 -14.50
CA GLN A 244 2.84 -28.07 -14.83
C GLN A 244 2.05 -28.97 -15.81
N GLY A 245 1.07 -28.41 -16.53
CA GLY A 245 0.27 -29.12 -17.53
C GLY A 245 -1.11 -29.55 -17.05
N GLU A 246 -2.03 -29.79 -18.00
CA GLU A 246 -3.44 -30.12 -17.77
C GLU A 246 -3.65 -31.31 -16.80
N ALA A 247 -2.79 -32.33 -16.88
CA ALA A 247 -2.84 -33.48 -15.96
C ALA A 247 -2.40 -33.12 -14.53
N ASN A 248 -1.43 -32.22 -14.36
CA ASN A 248 -1.03 -31.75 -13.03
C ASN A 248 -2.11 -30.84 -12.42
N PHE A 249 -2.78 -30.03 -13.23
CA PHE A 249 -3.95 -29.24 -12.82
C PHE A 249 -5.04 -30.18 -12.29
N ALA A 250 -5.45 -31.20 -13.05
CA ALA A 250 -6.40 -32.23 -12.60
C ALA A 250 -5.97 -32.89 -11.27
N ASP A 251 -4.69 -33.29 -11.13
CA ASP A 251 -4.12 -33.79 -9.88
C ASP A 251 -4.26 -32.80 -8.71
N GLN A 252 -4.08 -31.49 -8.93
CA GLN A 252 -4.24 -30.48 -7.89
C GLN A 252 -5.72 -30.30 -7.49
N ILE A 253 -6.68 -30.42 -8.41
CA ILE A 253 -8.13 -30.42 -8.10
C ILE A 253 -8.44 -31.57 -7.13
N TYR A 254 -7.98 -32.78 -7.43
CA TYR A 254 -8.14 -33.94 -6.55
C TYR A 254 -7.49 -33.75 -5.19
N LYS A 255 -6.28 -33.15 -5.10
CA LYS A 255 -5.60 -32.90 -3.82
C LYS A 255 -6.27 -31.80 -2.99
N LEU A 256 -6.73 -30.72 -3.61
CA LEU A 256 -7.42 -29.63 -2.90
C LEU A 256 -8.78 -30.09 -2.35
N ALA A 257 -9.53 -30.88 -3.12
CA ALA A 257 -10.79 -31.50 -2.69
C ALA A 257 -10.61 -32.64 -1.66
N ASP A 258 -9.39 -33.13 -1.40
CA ASP A 258 -9.20 -34.32 -0.56
C ASP A 258 -9.30 -33.99 0.94
N PRO A 259 -10.20 -34.64 1.72
CA PRO A 259 -10.36 -34.36 3.15
C PRO A 259 -9.10 -34.58 4.00
N THR A 260 -8.12 -35.35 3.51
CA THR A 260 -6.84 -35.61 4.20
C THR A 260 -5.69 -34.71 3.73
N LEU A 261 -5.84 -34.04 2.58
CA LEU A 261 -4.87 -33.10 2.03
C LEU A 261 -5.42 -31.67 2.13
N GLY A 262 -6.01 -31.12 1.06
CA GLY A 262 -6.49 -29.74 1.03
C GLY A 262 -7.76 -29.50 1.84
N ASN A 263 -8.67 -30.47 1.93
CA ASN A 263 -9.98 -30.37 2.58
C ASN A 263 -10.78 -29.11 2.19
N CYS A 264 -10.71 -28.72 0.92
CA CYS A 264 -11.39 -27.54 0.39
C CYS A 264 -12.85 -27.90 0.04
N LYS A 265 -13.80 -27.13 0.55
CA LYS A 265 -15.20 -27.19 0.11
C LYS A 265 -15.44 -26.38 -1.17
N ILE A 266 -14.60 -25.37 -1.39
CA ILE A 266 -14.65 -24.50 -2.57
C ILE A 266 -13.28 -24.53 -3.22
N ILE A 267 -13.22 -24.63 -4.54
CA ILE A 267 -12.00 -24.50 -5.35
C ILE A 267 -12.20 -23.37 -6.35
N VAL A 268 -11.17 -22.57 -6.60
CA VAL A 268 -11.19 -21.47 -7.56
C VAL A 268 -9.89 -21.35 -8.35
N ASP A 269 -10.02 -21.13 -9.67
CA ASP A 269 -8.89 -20.91 -10.59
C ASP A 269 -9.03 -19.66 -11.48
N ASP A 270 -7.90 -19.28 -12.09
CA ASP A 270 -7.75 -18.21 -13.07
C ASP A 270 -7.09 -18.60 -14.41
N ILE A 271 -6.76 -19.87 -14.65
CA ILE A 271 -5.83 -20.29 -15.73
C ILE A 271 -6.51 -21.06 -16.87
N SER A 272 -6.46 -20.53 -18.09
CA SER A 272 -6.87 -21.26 -19.32
C SER A 272 -5.71 -22.05 -19.96
N TYR A 273 -5.95 -23.30 -20.36
CA TYR A 273 -5.01 -24.07 -21.17
C TYR A 273 -5.39 -24.06 -22.67
N LEU A 274 -4.44 -23.66 -23.54
CA LEU A 274 -4.65 -23.43 -24.98
C LEU A 274 -5.11 -24.67 -25.77
N ASN A 275 -4.91 -25.87 -25.24
CA ASN A 275 -5.15 -27.14 -25.92
C ASN A 275 -6.31 -27.95 -25.30
N GLU A 276 -7.02 -27.39 -24.31
CA GLU A 276 -8.21 -28.03 -23.77
C GLU A 276 -9.29 -28.21 -24.85
N PRO A 277 -10.03 -29.34 -24.87
CA PRO A 277 -11.04 -29.57 -25.89
C PRO A 277 -12.18 -28.54 -25.84
N MET A 278 -12.53 -27.99 -27.01
CA MET A 278 -13.61 -27.01 -27.19
C MET A 278 -14.99 -27.67 -27.41
N PHE A 279 -15.02 -28.97 -27.73
CA PHE A 279 -16.21 -29.73 -28.11
C PHE A 279 -16.51 -30.94 -27.19
N GLN A 280 -15.71 -31.16 -26.14
CA GLN A 280 -15.90 -32.21 -25.12
C GLN A 280 -15.21 -31.81 -23.81
N ASP A 281 -15.39 -32.59 -22.73
CA ASP A 281 -14.71 -32.31 -21.46
C ASP A 281 -13.26 -32.80 -21.50
N GLY A 282 -12.30 -31.87 -21.33
CA GLY A 282 -10.87 -32.17 -21.13
C GLY A 282 -10.58 -32.82 -19.77
N VAL A 283 -9.34 -33.26 -19.53
CA VAL A 283 -8.96 -33.90 -18.26
C VAL A 283 -9.17 -33.00 -17.02
N ILE A 284 -9.01 -31.68 -17.16
CA ILE A 284 -9.30 -30.71 -16.08
C ILE A 284 -10.81 -30.68 -15.81
N ALA A 285 -11.63 -30.52 -16.86
CA ALA A 285 -13.08 -30.52 -16.76
C ALA A 285 -13.62 -31.83 -16.15
N GLN A 286 -13.06 -32.98 -16.56
CA GLN A 286 -13.40 -34.29 -15.99
C GLN A 286 -13.09 -34.36 -14.49
N ALA A 287 -11.95 -33.83 -14.04
CA ALA A 287 -11.63 -33.75 -12.62
C ALA A 287 -12.59 -32.84 -11.84
N VAL A 288 -13.03 -31.71 -12.42
CA VAL A 288 -14.08 -30.85 -11.82
C VAL A 288 -15.38 -31.62 -11.65
N GLU A 289 -15.90 -32.25 -12.72
CA GLU A 289 -17.13 -33.03 -12.66
C GLU A 289 -17.03 -34.17 -11.64
N GLU A 290 -15.88 -34.87 -11.56
CA GLU A 290 -15.67 -35.95 -10.60
C GLU A 290 -15.64 -35.45 -9.15
N VAL A 291 -14.87 -34.41 -8.80
CA VAL A 291 -14.83 -33.94 -7.40
C VAL A 291 -16.15 -33.31 -6.95
N VAL A 292 -16.88 -32.64 -7.86
CA VAL A 292 -18.20 -32.10 -7.54
C VAL A 292 -19.18 -33.26 -7.28
N ALA A 293 -19.21 -34.28 -8.14
CA ALA A 293 -20.12 -35.41 -7.99
C ALA A 293 -19.78 -36.34 -6.80
N THR A 294 -18.49 -36.57 -6.51
CA THR A 294 -18.04 -37.56 -5.50
C THR A 294 -17.77 -36.95 -4.13
N ARG A 295 -17.39 -35.67 -4.05
CA ARG A 295 -16.99 -34.98 -2.81
C ARG A 295 -17.86 -33.76 -2.49
N GLY A 296 -18.74 -33.34 -3.41
CA GLY A 296 -19.70 -32.27 -3.18
C GLY A 296 -19.07 -30.88 -3.04
N VAL A 297 -17.85 -30.68 -3.56
CA VAL A 297 -17.18 -29.37 -3.56
C VAL A 297 -17.82 -28.44 -4.58
N ALA A 298 -17.77 -27.13 -4.37
CA ALA A 298 -18.10 -26.13 -5.38
C ALA A 298 -16.84 -25.69 -6.13
N TYR A 299 -16.94 -25.51 -7.44
CA TYR A 299 -15.84 -25.12 -8.30
C TYR A 299 -16.19 -23.82 -9.02
N TYR A 300 -15.29 -22.83 -8.96
CA TYR A 300 -15.41 -21.54 -9.63
C TYR A 300 -14.19 -21.35 -10.53
N SER A 301 -14.38 -20.74 -11.70
CA SER A 301 -13.31 -20.59 -12.68
C SER A 301 -13.49 -19.25 -13.38
N SER A 302 -12.39 -18.56 -13.65
CA SER A 302 -12.46 -17.30 -14.37
C SER A 302 -12.96 -17.54 -15.81
N ALA A 303 -13.88 -16.72 -16.32
CA ALA A 303 -14.41 -16.92 -17.68
C ALA A 303 -13.32 -16.77 -18.77
N GLY A 304 -12.24 -16.05 -18.46
CA GLY A 304 -11.17 -15.67 -19.37
C GLY A 304 -11.35 -14.25 -19.93
N ASN A 305 -10.28 -13.73 -20.53
CA ASN A 305 -10.17 -12.34 -20.96
C ASN A 305 -10.17 -12.21 -22.51
N TYR A 306 -10.97 -13.03 -23.20
CA TYR A 306 -10.92 -13.23 -24.65
C TYR A 306 -12.14 -12.69 -25.43
N ALA A 307 -13.14 -12.10 -24.76
CA ALA A 307 -14.32 -11.49 -25.38
C ALA A 307 -14.99 -12.39 -26.45
N ASP A 308 -15.16 -11.91 -27.68
CA ASP A 308 -15.70 -12.62 -28.85
C ASP A 308 -14.61 -12.93 -29.91
N LYS A 309 -13.33 -13.02 -29.49
CA LYS A 309 -12.14 -13.26 -30.35
C LYS A 309 -12.07 -14.69 -30.93
N SER A 310 -13.18 -15.24 -31.39
CA SER A 310 -13.26 -16.56 -32.02
C SER A 310 -14.15 -16.56 -33.25
N SER A 311 -13.95 -17.56 -34.11
CA SER A 311 -14.97 -17.98 -35.08
C SER A 311 -15.24 -19.47 -34.92
N GLU A 312 -16.47 -19.86 -35.17
CA GLU A 312 -16.92 -21.23 -35.35
C GLU A 312 -17.71 -21.34 -36.65
N TYR A 313 -17.46 -22.41 -37.40
CA TYR A 313 -18.11 -22.73 -38.67
C TYR A 313 -18.75 -24.12 -38.56
N VAL A 314 -20.01 -24.24 -38.97
CA VAL A 314 -20.80 -25.48 -38.87
C VAL A 314 -21.10 -25.99 -40.28
N ALA A 315 -20.88 -27.28 -40.52
CA ALA A 315 -20.79 -27.89 -41.85
C ALA A 315 -19.88 -27.09 -42.83
N PRO A 316 -18.63 -26.76 -42.44
CA PRO A 316 -17.74 -25.95 -43.25
C PRO A 316 -17.42 -26.59 -44.61
N THR A 317 -17.31 -25.76 -45.64
CA THR A 317 -17.00 -26.17 -47.01
C THR A 317 -15.52 -26.05 -47.31
N PHE A 318 -14.93 -27.04 -47.98
CA PHE A 318 -13.52 -27.03 -48.38
C PHE A 318 -13.36 -27.02 -49.91
N THR A 319 -12.54 -26.11 -50.43
CA THR A 319 -12.23 -25.95 -51.86
C THR A 319 -10.96 -26.72 -52.21
N ALA A 320 -11.05 -27.68 -53.14
CA ALA A 320 -9.94 -28.56 -53.50
C ALA A 320 -8.72 -27.81 -54.09
N THR A 321 -7.51 -28.23 -53.71
CA THR A 321 -6.24 -27.66 -54.15
C THR A 321 -5.31 -28.68 -54.81
N THR A 322 -4.33 -28.19 -55.56
CA THR A 322 -3.40 -29.03 -56.34
C THR A 322 -2.60 -29.96 -55.44
N GLY A 323 -2.76 -31.26 -55.63
CA GLY A 323 -2.17 -32.30 -54.77
C GLY A 323 -3.19 -33.09 -53.93
N GLY A 324 -4.48 -32.73 -53.99
CA GLY A 324 -5.57 -33.49 -53.36
C GLY A 324 -5.93 -33.04 -51.93
N ALA A 325 -5.25 -32.02 -51.41
CA ALA A 325 -5.67 -31.27 -50.23
C ALA A 325 -6.88 -30.38 -50.58
N ALA A 326 -7.45 -29.70 -49.58
CA ALA A 326 -8.49 -28.69 -49.80
C ALA A 326 -8.41 -27.57 -48.75
N ASP A 327 -8.50 -26.31 -49.18
CA ASP A 327 -8.48 -25.15 -48.28
C ASP A 327 -9.90 -24.88 -47.74
N LEU A 328 -10.03 -24.52 -46.46
CA LEU A 328 -11.29 -24.07 -45.86
C LEU A 328 -11.79 -22.80 -46.56
N ASP A 329 -13.02 -22.85 -47.07
CA ASP A 329 -13.70 -21.72 -47.68
C ASP A 329 -14.48 -20.94 -46.61
N PHE A 330 -13.86 -19.90 -46.06
CA PHE A 330 -14.47 -19.00 -45.07
C PHE A 330 -15.66 -18.22 -45.65
N GLY A 331 -15.64 -17.99 -46.97
CA GLY A 331 -16.74 -17.37 -47.71
C GLY A 331 -18.00 -18.24 -47.71
N LEU A 332 -17.96 -19.41 -48.33
CA LEU A 332 -19.11 -20.32 -48.37
C LEU A 332 -19.53 -20.80 -46.98
N SER A 333 -18.58 -21.00 -46.05
CA SER A 333 -18.89 -21.36 -44.65
C SER A 333 -19.58 -20.25 -43.85
N THR A 334 -19.78 -19.06 -44.44
CA THR A 334 -20.62 -17.97 -43.91
C THR A 334 -21.72 -17.52 -44.88
N GLY A 335 -22.00 -18.31 -45.93
CA GLY A 335 -23.02 -18.00 -46.94
C GLY A 335 -22.63 -16.94 -47.98
N ALA A 336 -21.36 -16.52 -48.00
CA ALA A 336 -20.81 -15.58 -48.98
C ALA A 336 -20.18 -16.30 -50.19
N THR A 337 -19.69 -15.54 -51.17
CA THR A 337 -18.91 -16.09 -52.29
C THR A 337 -17.59 -16.72 -51.81
N THR A 338 -17.17 -17.81 -52.45
CA THR A 338 -15.92 -18.53 -52.18
C THR A 338 -14.71 -17.63 -51.94
N ASP A 339 -14.12 -17.77 -50.76
CA ASP A 339 -12.86 -17.13 -50.37
C ASP A 339 -12.17 -18.01 -49.31
N THR A 340 -11.05 -18.63 -49.69
CA THR A 340 -10.27 -19.50 -48.79
C THR A 340 -9.30 -18.72 -47.88
N ARG A 341 -9.47 -17.40 -47.80
CA ARG A 341 -8.60 -16.51 -47.02
C ARG A 341 -9.39 -15.76 -45.96
N GLN A 342 -8.84 -15.82 -44.74
CA GLN A 342 -9.31 -15.04 -43.61
C GLN A 342 -8.36 -13.84 -43.39
N PRO A 343 -8.65 -12.65 -43.96
CA PRO A 343 -7.78 -11.48 -43.85
C PRO A 343 -7.83 -10.81 -42.47
N PHE A 344 -6.69 -10.23 -42.06
CA PHE A 344 -6.53 -9.39 -40.87
C PHE A 344 -5.24 -8.53 -40.96
N THR A 345 -4.95 -7.72 -39.93
CA THR A 345 -3.71 -6.93 -39.84
C THR A 345 -3.08 -7.11 -38.47
N ILE A 346 -1.77 -7.39 -38.41
CA ILE A 346 -0.99 -7.42 -37.17
C ILE A 346 -0.19 -6.11 -37.08
N ALA A 347 -0.26 -5.42 -35.93
CA ALA A 347 0.53 -4.21 -35.69
C ALA A 347 2.04 -4.49 -35.66
N ALA A 348 2.89 -3.48 -35.82
CA ALA A 348 4.32 -3.61 -35.54
C ALA A 348 4.54 -4.05 -34.07
N SER A 349 5.45 -5.00 -33.82
CA SER A 349 5.61 -5.70 -32.53
C SER A 349 4.38 -6.49 -32.03
N GLY A 350 3.29 -6.55 -32.81
CA GLY A 350 2.04 -7.19 -32.41
C GLY A 350 2.14 -8.72 -32.39
N THR A 351 1.47 -9.34 -31.40
CA THR A 351 1.41 -10.79 -31.23
C THR A 351 0.13 -11.38 -31.83
N PHE A 352 0.30 -12.47 -32.56
CA PHE A 352 -0.75 -13.35 -33.05
C PHE A 352 -0.55 -14.73 -32.42
N GLN A 353 -1.60 -15.26 -31.82
CA GLN A 353 -1.65 -16.62 -31.33
C GLN A 353 -3.08 -17.11 -31.46
N LEU A 354 -3.23 -18.32 -31.99
CA LEU A 354 -4.51 -18.91 -32.35
C LEU A 354 -4.49 -20.41 -32.01
N ALA A 355 -5.46 -20.87 -31.24
CA ALA A 355 -5.75 -22.31 -31.11
C ALA A 355 -6.90 -22.65 -32.06
N ILE A 356 -6.78 -23.77 -32.77
CA ILE A 356 -7.75 -24.26 -33.75
C ILE A 356 -8.13 -25.68 -33.34
N GLN A 357 -9.42 -25.99 -33.35
CA GLN A 357 -9.93 -27.34 -33.13
C GLN A 357 -11.12 -27.62 -34.06
N TRP A 358 -11.43 -28.88 -34.26
CA TRP A 358 -12.51 -29.31 -35.15
C TRP A 358 -13.26 -30.51 -34.59
N SER A 359 -14.36 -30.90 -35.23
CA SER A 359 -15.29 -31.90 -34.72
C SER A 359 -14.82 -33.36 -34.88
N ASP A 360 -13.57 -33.65 -34.54
CA ASP A 360 -13.12 -35.00 -34.20
C ASP A 360 -12.94 -35.09 -32.66
N PRO A 361 -13.09 -36.29 -32.06
CA PRO A 361 -12.99 -36.44 -30.61
C PRO A 361 -11.54 -36.54 -30.10
N PHE A 362 -11.27 -35.90 -28.97
CA PHE A 362 -10.07 -36.12 -28.14
C PHE A 362 -10.22 -37.43 -27.33
N TYR A 363 -9.08 -38.01 -26.95
CA TYR A 363 -8.97 -39.24 -26.13
C TYR A 363 -9.69 -40.48 -26.72
N THR A 364 -10.01 -40.45 -28.02
CA THR A 364 -10.78 -41.48 -28.71
C THR A 364 -9.98 -42.76 -28.97
N THR A 365 -10.63 -43.92 -28.78
CA THR A 365 -10.11 -45.22 -29.24
C THR A 365 -10.46 -45.52 -30.71
N ASN A 366 -11.34 -44.72 -31.33
CA ASN A 366 -11.85 -44.92 -32.69
C ASN A 366 -11.07 -44.16 -33.78
N GLY A 367 -10.00 -43.45 -33.39
CA GLY A 367 -9.17 -42.64 -34.28
C GLY A 367 -9.70 -41.22 -34.50
N VAL A 368 -8.78 -40.25 -34.47
CA VAL A 368 -8.90 -38.98 -35.22
C VAL A 368 -8.84 -39.30 -36.71
N LYS A 369 -9.69 -38.63 -37.51
CA LYS A 369 -10.00 -38.95 -38.92
C LYS A 369 -9.64 -37.83 -39.88
N THR A 370 -9.36 -36.64 -39.34
CA THR A 370 -9.16 -35.40 -40.06
C THR A 370 -7.88 -34.70 -39.59
N ASP A 371 -7.25 -33.97 -40.50
CA ASP A 371 -5.87 -33.50 -40.37
C ASP A 371 -5.81 -32.12 -41.05
N LEU A 372 -5.75 -31.04 -40.24
CA LEU A 372 -5.89 -29.66 -40.71
C LEU A 372 -4.62 -28.86 -40.44
N ASP A 373 -3.87 -28.56 -41.50
CA ASP A 373 -2.80 -27.58 -41.43
C ASP A 373 -3.36 -26.15 -41.29
N ALA A 374 -2.62 -25.28 -40.61
CA ALA A 374 -2.87 -23.84 -40.56
C ALA A 374 -1.65 -23.03 -41.02
N TYR A 375 -1.88 -22.00 -41.83
CA TYR A 375 -0.84 -21.18 -42.45
C TYR A 375 -1.11 -19.68 -42.28
N LEU A 376 -0.11 -18.94 -41.81
CA LEU A 376 -0.13 -17.48 -41.74
C LEU A 376 0.66 -16.89 -42.93
N VAL A 377 -0.03 -16.13 -43.77
CA VAL A 377 0.47 -15.70 -45.09
C VAL A 377 0.39 -14.18 -45.24
N VAL A 378 1.50 -13.53 -45.60
CA VAL A 378 1.56 -12.07 -45.84
C VAL A 378 0.60 -11.66 -46.96
N ALA A 379 -0.23 -10.64 -46.76
CA ALA A 379 -1.06 -10.10 -47.84
C ALA A 379 -0.23 -9.21 -48.79
N ARG A 380 -0.41 -9.38 -50.10
CA ARG A 380 0.21 -8.56 -51.14
C ARG A 380 -0.86 -7.82 -51.95
N ALA A 381 -0.56 -6.61 -52.42
CA ALA A 381 -1.46 -5.85 -53.28
C ALA A 381 -1.56 -6.52 -54.67
N GLY A 382 -2.79 -6.65 -55.20
CA GLY A 382 -3.04 -7.13 -56.56
C GLY A 382 -4.02 -8.31 -56.71
N GLY A 383 -4.41 -8.99 -55.63
CA GLY A 383 -5.41 -10.07 -55.65
C GLY A 383 -5.00 -11.32 -54.85
N PRO A 384 -5.81 -12.40 -54.89
CA PRO A 384 -5.71 -13.55 -53.99
C PRO A 384 -4.59 -14.56 -54.38
N VAL A 385 -3.39 -14.09 -54.72
CA VAL A 385 -2.30 -14.93 -55.25
C VAL A 385 -1.02 -14.80 -54.43
N LYS A 386 -0.63 -15.90 -53.77
CA LYS A 386 0.70 -16.20 -53.19
C LYS A 386 1.42 -15.03 -52.49
N GLY A 387 1.07 -14.83 -51.22
CA GLY A 387 1.99 -14.25 -50.23
C GLY A 387 2.96 -15.28 -49.65
N ASP A 388 3.93 -14.82 -48.89
CA ASP A 388 4.91 -15.67 -48.21
C ASP A 388 4.32 -16.20 -46.89
N THR A 389 4.54 -17.48 -46.59
CA THR A 389 4.15 -18.09 -45.31
C THR A 389 5.17 -17.74 -44.24
N VAL A 390 4.74 -17.05 -43.18
CA VAL A 390 5.62 -16.60 -42.07
C VAL A 390 5.50 -17.45 -40.81
N ALA A 391 4.37 -18.14 -40.63
CA ALA A 391 4.17 -19.15 -39.59
C ALA A 391 3.24 -20.25 -40.12
N ARG A 392 3.35 -21.45 -39.54
CA ARG A 392 2.49 -22.59 -39.84
C ARG A 392 2.36 -23.50 -38.62
N ALA A 393 1.23 -24.19 -38.52
CA ALA A 393 1.02 -25.35 -37.67
C ALA A 393 0.57 -26.50 -38.59
N THR A 394 1.27 -27.63 -38.54
CA THR A 394 1.15 -28.73 -39.51
C THR A 394 1.44 -30.06 -38.81
N THR A 395 0.88 -30.26 -37.61
CA THR A 395 1.04 -31.50 -36.86
C THR A 395 0.18 -32.58 -37.49
N ASN A 396 0.70 -33.80 -37.59
CA ASN A 396 -0.07 -34.92 -38.16
C ASN A 396 -1.08 -35.42 -37.11
N ASN A 397 -2.30 -34.89 -37.14
CA ASN A 397 -3.38 -35.13 -36.19
C ASN A 397 -3.83 -36.61 -36.18
N LEU A 398 -3.71 -37.29 -37.32
CA LEU A 398 -3.94 -38.73 -37.44
C LEU A 398 -2.87 -39.56 -36.70
N ALA A 399 -1.64 -39.05 -36.56
CA ALA A 399 -0.55 -39.74 -35.90
C ALA A 399 -0.46 -39.42 -34.39
N ASN A 400 -0.79 -38.19 -33.99
CA ASN A 400 -0.77 -37.79 -32.57
C ASN A 400 -2.14 -37.99 -31.86
N GLN A 401 -3.20 -38.33 -32.59
CA GLN A 401 -4.55 -38.55 -32.07
C GLN A 401 -5.15 -37.32 -31.35
N THR A 402 -4.78 -36.11 -31.79
CA THR A 402 -5.23 -34.82 -31.24
C THR A 402 -5.79 -33.92 -32.35
N PRO A 403 -7.11 -33.63 -32.37
CA PRO A 403 -7.77 -32.88 -33.43
C PRO A 403 -7.71 -31.36 -33.20
N GLY A 404 -6.50 -30.81 -33.16
CA GLY A 404 -6.26 -29.39 -33.00
C GLY A 404 -4.83 -28.96 -33.32
N GLU A 405 -4.67 -27.70 -33.73
CA GLU A 405 -3.39 -27.03 -34.01
C GLU A 405 -3.27 -25.72 -33.23
N ILE A 406 -2.04 -25.32 -32.88
CA ILE A 406 -1.74 -24.01 -32.30
C ILE A 406 -0.72 -23.30 -33.19
N ILE A 407 -1.07 -22.09 -33.68
CA ILE A 407 -0.19 -21.26 -34.51
C ILE A 407 0.08 -19.92 -33.82
N SER A 408 1.38 -19.58 -33.71
CA SER A 408 1.86 -18.35 -33.07
C SER A 408 2.83 -17.59 -33.97
N TYR A 409 2.80 -16.26 -33.91
CA TYR A 409 3.68 -15.36 -34.66
C TYR A 409 3.77 -13.98 -33.97
N THR A 410 4.94 -13.35 -34.03
CA THR A 410 5.13 -11.95 -33.62
C THR A 410 5.62 -11.16 -34.81
N ASN A 411 4.90 -10.10 -35.18
CA ASN A 411 5.31 -9.21 -36.27
C ASN A 411 6.53 -8.39 -35.80
N PRO A 412 7.71 -8.43 -36.47
CA PRO A 412 8.93 -7.81 -35.97
C PRO A 412 8.81 -6.31 -35.69
N ALA A 413 9.57 -5.81 -34.72
CA ALA A 413 9.54 -4.38 -34.32
C ALA A 413 10.01 -3.40 -35.42
N ALA A 414 10.70 -3.88 -36.45
CA ALA A 414 11.11 -3.10 -37.62
C ALA A 414 10.11 -3.17 -38.80
N ALA A 415 9.01 -3.93 -38.66
CA ALA A 415 7.94 -3.97 -39.64
C ALA A 415 6.96 -2.80 -39.44
N THR A 416 6.09 -2.57 -40.43
CA THR A 416 4.89 -1.74 -40.27
C THR A 416 3.69 -2.62 -39.89
N ASN A 417 2.54 -2.01 -39.65
CA ASN A 417 1.27 -2.73 -39.51
C ASN A 417 1.01 -3.52 -40.79
N THR A 418 1.21 -4.83 -40.73
CA THR A 418 1.27 -5.70 -41.90
C THR A 418 -0.02 -6.48 -42.02
N ALA A 419 -0.61 -6.49 -43.22
CA ALA A 419 -1.79 -7.27 -43.52
C ALA A 419 -1.41 -8.74 -43.76
N PHE A 420 -2.21 -9.66 -43.24
CA PHE A 420 -2.03 -11.10 -43.33
C PHE A 420 -3.34 -11.79 -43.71
N ASN A 421 -3.21 -13.05 -44.13
CA ASN A 421 -4.32 -13.98 -44.29
C ASN A 421 -4.01 -15.24 -43.48
N LEU A 422 -4.98 -15.71 -42.73
CA LEU A 422 -5.01 -17.08 -42.24
C LEU A 422 -5.60 -17.98 -43.35
N VAL A 423 -5.00 -19.16 -43.51
CA VAL A 423 -5.47 -20.24 -44.39
C VAL A 423 -5.49 -21.52 -43.55
N MET A 424 -6.53 -22.33 -43.68
CA MET A 424 -6.59 -23.68 -43.10
C MET A 424 -6.73 -24.67 -44.24
N ALA A 425 -5.95 -25.74 -44.25
CA ALA A 425 -5.92 -26.72 -45.33
C ALA A 425 -6.08 -28.14 -44.80
N ARG A 426 -7.16 -28.80 -45.20
CA ARG A 426 -7.39 -30.22 -44.95
C ARG A 426 -6.45 -31.06 -45.80
N ARG A 427 -5.65 -31.91 -45.15
CA ARG A 427 -4.69 -32.81 -45.81
C ARG A 427 -5.39 -33.81 -46.75
N ALA A 428 -4.72 -34.13 -47.85
CA ALA A 428 -5.20 -35.08 -48.85
C ALA A 428 -5.55 -36.45 -48.25
N GLY A 429 -6.72 -36.98 -48.65
CA GLY A 429 -7.20 -38.31 -48.23
C GLY A 429 -7.91 -38.36 -46.89
N THR A 430 -8.17 -37.23 -46.23
CA THR A 430 -8.92 -37.15 -44.97
C THR A 430 -10.35 -36.64 -45.18
N ALA A 431 -11.23 -36.83 -44.18
CA ALA A 431 -12.63 -36.40 -44.24
C ALA A 431 -12.80 -34.89 -43.96
N ASP A 432 -13.96 -34.34 -44.31
CA ASP A 432 -14.34 -32.98 -43.87
C ASP A 432 -14.91 -33.02 -42.44
N PRO A 433 -14.41 -32.20 -41.50
CA PRO A 433 -14.98 -32.08 -40.17
C PRO A 433 -16.32 -31.31 -40.21
N ALA A 434 -17.30 -31.77 -39.43
CA ALA A 434 -18.62 -31.15 -39.31
C ALA A 434 -18.62 -29.79 -38.58
N ARG A 435 -17.57 -29.46 -37.81
CA ARG A 435 -17.29 -28.10 -37.31
C ARG A 435 -15.79 -27.79 -37.33
N VAL A 436 -15.45 -26.52 -37.48
CA VAL A 436 -14.12 -25.96 -37.22
C VAL A 436 -14.29 -24.72 -36.35
N LYS A 437 -13.49 -24.57 -35.29
CA LYS A 437 -13.47 -23.42 -34.38
C LYS A 437 -12.04 -22.94 -34.18
N TYR A 438 -11.85 -21.62 -34.07
CA TYR A 438 -10.58 -21.03 -33.67
C TYR A 438 -10.78 -19.95 -32.60
N ILE A 439 -9.85 -19.83 -31.64
CA ILE A 439 -9.84 -18.79 -30.60
C ILE A 439 -8.50 -18.04 -30.65
N GLY A 440 -8.56 -16.70 -30.64
CA GLY A 440 -7.41 -15.80 -30.70
C GLY A 440 -6.96 -15.31 -29.33
N TYR A 441 -5.77 -15.73 -28.91
CA TYR A 441 -5.14 -15.38 -27.63
C TYR A 441 -4.14 -14.21 -27.76
N GLY A 442 -3.66 -13.92 -28.98
CA GLY A 442 -2.74 -12.81 -29.25
C GLY A 442 -3.39 -11.42 -29.18
N ALA A 443 -2.57 -10.39 -28.93
CA ALA A 443 -3.02 -9.01 -28.74
C ALA A 443 -3.43 -8.29 -30.05
N SER A 444 -3.17 -8.88 -31.22
CA SER A 444 -3.30 -8.21 -32.53
C SER A 444 -4.03 -9.04 -33.60
N PHE A 445 -4.97 -9.91 -33.19
CA PHE A 445 -5.81 -10.66 -34.13
C PHE A 445 -7.24 -10.12 -34.17
N THR A 446 -7.59 -9.45 -35.29
CA THR A 446 -8.95 -8.96 -35.58
C THR A 446 -9.27 -9.24 -37.06
N PRO A 447 -10.07 -10.27 -37.38
CA PRO A 447 -10.39 -10.60 -38.77
C PRO A 447 -11.33 -9.57 -39.43
N THR A 448 -11.06 -9.23 -40.70
CA THR A 448 -11.77 -8.16 -41.43
C THR A 448 -12.87 -8.66 -42.38
N LYS A 449 -13.06 -9.98 -42.44
CA LYS A 449 -14.17 -10.70 -43.07
C LYS A 449 -14.54 -11.93 -42.24
N TYR A 450 -15.67 -12.59 -42.52
CA TYR A 450 -16.00 -13.98 -42.11
C TYR A 450 -15.85 -14.35 -40.62
N TRP A 451 -15.73 -13.36 -39.74
CA TRP A 451 -15.58 -13.52 -38.30
C TRP A 451 -16.95 -13.76 -37.67
N THR A 452 -17.22 -14.98 -37.20
CA THR A 452 -18.54 -15.35 -36.70
C THR A 452 -18.77 -14.99 -35.22
N ARG A 453 -17.75 -14.44 -34.54
CA ARG A 453 -17.82 -13.93 -33.14
C ARG A 453 -18.44 -14.92 -32.18
N SER A 454 -18.03 -16.18 -32.27
CA SER A 454 -18.56 -17.24 -31.42
C SER A 454 -18.10 -17.11 -29.97
N GLY A 455 -18.67 -17.92 -29.08
CA GLY A 455 -18.23 -17.99 -27.70
C GLY A 455 -16.77 -18.43 -27.54
N THR A 456 -16.10 -17.84 -26.54
CA THR A 456 -14.70 -18.07 -26.15
C THR A 456 -14.57 -18.82 -24.83
N VAL A 457 -15.65 -18.98 -24.05
CA VAL A 457 -15.64 -19.87 -22.87
C VAL A 457 -15.58 -21.33 -23.33
N THR A 458 -14.45 -22.01 -23.06
CA THR A 458 -14.15 -23.39 -23.48
C THR A 458 -13.34 -24.14 -22.40
N GLY A 459 -13.08 -25.43 -22.58
CA GLY A 459 -12.32 -26.23 -21.61
C GLY A 459 -13.05 -26.41 -20.28
N HIS A 460 -12.34 -26.45 -19.17
CA HIS A 460 -12.93 -26.52 -17.82
C HIS A 460 -13.72 -25.27 -17.41
N HIS A 461 -13.49 -24.10 -18.01
CA HIS A 461 -14.40 -22.96 -17.87
C HIS A 461 -15.80 -23.27 -18.45
N ALA A 462 -15.90 -24.25 -19.36
CA ALA A 462 -17.13 -24.73 -19.98
C ALA A 462 -17.68 -26.03 -19.37
N SER A 463 -17.09 -26.56 -18.28
CA SER A 463 -17.66 -27.67 -17.50
C SER A 463 -19.09 -27.33 -17.02
N VAL A 464 -19.94 -28.34 -16.82
CA VAL A 464 -21.30 -28.14 -16.29
C VAL A 464 -21.23 -27.60 -14.86
N ASN A 465 -20.40 -28.22 -14.03
CA ASN A 465 -20.29 -27.92 -12.60
C ASN A 465 -19.23 -26.86 -12.23
N SER A 466 -18.34 -26.50 -13.15
CA SER A 466 -17.46 -25.33 -13.04
C SER A 466 -18.28 -24.04 -13.25
N MET A 467 -18.36 -23.19 -12.24
CA MET A 467 -19.05 -21.90 -12.35
C MET A 467 -18.13 -20.89 -13.03
N SER A 468 -18.47 -20.52 -14.26
CA SER A 468 -17.68 -19.58 -15.06
C SER A 468 -18.02 -18.14 -14.68
N VAL A 469 -17.04 -17.42 -14.15
CA VAL A 469 -17.23 -16.09 -13.53
C VAL A 469 -16.77 -14.98 -14.47
N ALA A 470 -17.72 -14.18 -14.94
CA ALA A 470 -17.46 -12.96 -15.70
C ALA A 470 -17.01 -11.80 -14.79
N ALA A 471 -16.37 -10.80 -15.36
CA ALA A 471 -15.86 -9.62 -14.65
C ALA A 471 -16.71 -8.36 -14.89
N ALA A 472 -16.82 -7.52 -13.87
CA ALA A 472 -17.26 -6.13 -13.95
C ALA A 472 -16.42 -5.28 -12.99
N PRO A 473 -15.98 -4.07 -13.37
CA PRO A 473 -15.03 -3.34 -12.57
C PRO A 473 -15.72 -2.72 -11.36
N SER A 474 -15.06 -2.71 -10.22
CA SER A 474 -15.60 -2.16 -8.96
C SER A 474 -16.23 -0.78 -9.17
N TYR A 475 -15.51 0.13 -9.84
CA TYR A 475 -15.93 1.50 -10.13
C TYR A 475 -17.07 1.65 -11.15
N ASN A 476 -17.56 0.57 -11.76
CA ASN A 476 -18.76 0.60 -12.61
C ASN A 476 -19.51 -0.76 -12.61
N ARG A 477 -19.80 -1.28 -11.41
CA ARG A 477 -20.29 -2.65 -11.14
C ARG A 477 -21.45 -3.22 -11.98
N LEU A 478 -22.22 -2.39 -12.70
CA LEU A 478 -23.34 -2.84 -13.56
C LEU A 478 -23.00 -2.80 -15.06
N ALA A 479 -21.76 -2.51 -15.44
CA ALA A 479 -21.26 -2.68 -16.80
C ALA A 479 -20.25 -3.84 -16.81
N PRO A 480 -20.49 -4.93 -17.57
CA PRO A 480 -19.53 -6.03 -17.68
C PRO A 480 -18.26 -5.58 -18.41
N GLU A 481 -17.13 -6.15 -18.01
CA GLU A 481 -15.84 -5.80 -18.62
C GLU A 481 -15.77 -6.19 -20.09
N SER A 482 -15.17 -5.32 -20.89
CA SER A 482 -15.17 -5.43 -22.35
C SER A 482 -14.37 -6.63 -22.87
N PHE A 483 -13.45 -7.14 -22.04
CA PHE A 483 -12.63 -8.31 -22.32
C PHE A 483 -13.24 -9.64 -21.85
N THR A 484 -14.31 -9.63 -21.03
CA THR A 484 -14.82 -10.87 -20.42
C THR A 484 -15.24 -11.85 -21.52
N SER A 485 -14.72 -13.08 -21.48
CA SER A 485 -15.09 -14.15 -22.41
C SER A 485 -16.59 -14.40 -22.38
N LYS A 486 -17.14 -14.75 -23.55
CA LYS A 486 -18.58 -14.84 -23.79
C LYS A 486 -18.99 -16.20 -24.34
N GLY A 487 -20.29 -16.41 -24.40
CA GLY A 487 -20.95 -17.34 -25.30
C GLY A 487 -21.13 -18.74 -24.72
N THR A 488 -22.15 -19.41 -25.24
CA THR A 488 -22.63 -20.71 -24.76
C THR A 488 -21.98 -21.86 -25.57
N PRO A 489 -20.96 -22.57 -25.03
CA PRO A 489 -20.21 -23.56 -25.79
C PRO A 489 -21.06 -24.79 -26.14
N THR A 490 -20.80 -25.38 -27.31
CA THR A 490 -21.55 -26.52 -27.85
C THR A 490 -20.70 -27.78 -27.89
N TYR A 491 -21.10 -28.79 -27.13
CA TYR A 491 -20.42 -30.06 -26.96
C TYR A 491 -20.95 -31.11 -27.96
N LEU A 492 -20.06 -31.93 -28.50
CA LEU A 492 -20.33 -32.94 -29.53
C LEU A 492 -20.01 -34.36 -29.03
N PHE A 493 -19.09 -34.50 -28.08
CA PHE A 493 -18.66 -35.78 -27.52
C PHE A 493 -18.72 -35.77 -25.99
N GLY A 494 -18.90 -36.96 -25.40
CA GLY A 494 -18.64 -37.19 -23.98
C GLY A 494 -17.14 -37.19 -23.65
N PRO A 495 -16.76 -37.27 -22.37
CA PRO A 495 -15.37 -37.09 -21.91
C PRO A 495 -14.36 -38.04 -22.56
N LEU A 496 -14.75 -39.27 -22.88
CA LEU A 496 -13.89 -40.28 -23.53
C LEU A 496 -14.04 -40.31 -25.08
N GLY A 497 -14.43 -39.20 -25.70
CA GLY A 497 -14.52 -39.06 -27.16
C GLY A 497 -15.69 -39.81 -27.82
N ALA A 498 -16.63 -40.36 -27.04
CA ALA A 498 -17.84 -41.00 -27.56
C ALA A 498 -18.84 -39.94 -28.05
N PRO A 499 -19.38 -40.03 -29.29
CA PRO A 499 -20.37 -39.07 -29.80
C PRO A 499 -21.63 -38.98 -28.93
N LEU A 500 -22.11 -37.76 -28.71
CA LEU A 500 -23.42 -37.51 -28.09
C LEU A 500 -24.54 -37.77 -29.11
N ALA A 501 -25.72 -38.13 -28.61
CA ALA A 501 -26.91 -38.39 -29.46
C ALA A 501 -27.39 -37.12 -30.21
N ALA A 502 -27.10 -35.94 -29.67
CA ALA A 502 -27.25 -34.64 -30.30
C ALA A 502 -26.22 -33.67 -29.68
N PRO A 503 -25.85 -32.56 -30.37
CA PRO A 503 -25.04 -31.50 -29.76
C PRO A 503 -25.70 -30.91 -28.51
N VAL A 504 -24.91 -30.64 -27.48
CA VAL A 504 -25.37 -30.08 -26.20
C VAL A 504 -24.74 -28.70 -25.97
N THR A 505 -25.55 -27.65 -25.98
CA THR A 505 -25.11 -26.30 -25.62
C THR A 505 -25.16 -26.10 -24.10
N ARG A 506 -24.10 -25.54 -23.52
CA ARG A 506 -24.02 -25.20 -22.08
C ARG A 506 -24.13 -23.69 -21.90
N LEU A 507 -24.90 -23.25 -20.91
CA LEU A 507 -25.02 -21.84 -20.57
C LEU A 507 -23.75 -21.38 -19.83
N LYS A 508 -22.98 -20.48 -20.45
CA LYS A 508 -21.79 -19.82 -19.88
C LYS A 508 -21.69 -18.37 -20.39
N PRO A 509 -21.14 -17.42 -19.59
CA PRO A 509 -20.74 -17.57 -18.18
C PRO A 509 -21.95 -17.81 -17.25
N ASP A 510 -21.71 -18.22 -16.00
CA ASP A 510 -22.80 -18.51 -15.04
C ASP A 510 -23.37 -17.24 -14.41
N PHE A 511 -22.49 -16.29 -14.05
CA PHE A 511 -22.79 -15.01 -13.43
C PHE A 511 -21.55 -14.10 -13.46
N THR A 512 -21.72 -12.84 -13.07
CA THR A 512 -20.66 -11.83 -12.95
C THR A 512 -20.25 -11.59 -11.51
N SER A 513 -18.98 -11.27 -11.30
CA SER A 513 -18.38 -10.83 -10.03
C SER A 513 -17.41 -9.66 -10.30
N ILE A 514 -16.83 -9.11 -9.23
CA ILE A 514 -16.11 -7.82 -9.28
C ILE A 514 -14.61 -8.00 -9.48
N ASP A 515 -14.06 -7.26 -10.45
CA ASP A 515 -12.63 -7.03 -10.64
C ASP A 515 -12.27 -5.53 -10.45
N PHE A 516 -11.05 -5.15 -10.81
CA PHE A 516 -10.47 -3.83 -10.53
C PHE A 516 -10.50 -3.53 -9.02
N VAL A 517 -9.82 -4.39 -8.26
CA VAL A 517 -9.84 -4.44 -6.80
C VAL A 517 -8.44 -4.46 -6.20
N SER A 518 -8.29 -3.86 -5.03
CA SER A 518 -6.99 -3.67 -4.40
C SER A 518 -6.47 -4.91 -3.66
N ASN A 519 -5.15 -5.13 -3.74
CA ASN A 519 -4.35 -6.04 -2.90
C ASN A 519 -3.00 -5.38 -2.54
N THR A 520 -2.09 -6.07 -1.86
CA THR A 520 -0.87 -5.45 -1.31
C THR A 520 0.32 -5.31 -2.28
N PHE A 521 0.38 -6.07 -3.39
CA PHE A 521 1.64 -6.26 -4.15
C PHE A 521 1.50 -6.54 -5.66
N PHE A 522 0.32 -6.96 -6.15
CA PHE A 522 0.09 -7.45 -7.50
C PHE A 522 -0.77 -6.50 -8.33
N GLY A 523 -0.43 -6.33 -9.62
CA GLY A 523 -1.18 -5.47 -10.54
C GLY A 523 -0.40 -4.26 -11.05
N GLY A 524 -0.90 -3.64 -12.13
CA GLY A 524 -0.09 -2.78 -13.00
C GLY A 524 -0.17 -1.26 -12.76
N ASN A 525 -1.09 -0.75 -11.92
CA ASN A 525 -1.38 0.69 -11.82
C ASN A 525 -1.37 1.19 -10.36
N ALA A 526 -0.31 1.90 -9.97
CA ALA A 526 -0.21 2.61 -8.69
C ALA A 526 -0.53 4.11 -8.88
N THR A 527 -1.74 4.55 -8.52
CA THR A 527 -2.11 5.98 -8.45
C THR A 527 -3.00 6.25 -7.22
N PRO A 528 -2.96 7.45 -6.61
CA PRO A 528 -2.57 7.48 -5.20
C PRO A 528 -3.72 7.64 -4.19
N ASP A 529 -4.00 6.57 -3.45
CA ASP A 529 -4.22 6.67 -2.01
C ASP A 529 -3.29 5.65 -1.31
N PRO A 530 -2.53 6.03 -0.26
CA PRO A 530 -1.68 5.10 0.49
C PRO A 530 -2.41 3.91 1.15
N ALA A 531 -3.75 3.94 1.25
CA ALA A 531 -4.57 2.84 1.75
C ALA A 531 -5.17 1.94 0.66
N ASP A 532 -5.16 2.35 -0.62
CA ASP A 532 -5.86 1.66 -1.72
C ASP A 532 -4.94 0.65 -2.50
N GLY A 533 -3.72 0.36 -2.02
CA GLY A 533 -2.89 -0.76 -2.52
C GLY A 533 -2.51 -0.75 -4.01
N LEU A 534 -2.55 -1.92 -4.64
CA LEU A 534 -2.38 -2.14 -6.09
C LEU A 534 -3.60 -2.83 -6.70
N PHE A 535 -4.04 -2.39 -7.88
CA PHE A 535 -5.25 -2.89 -8.53
C PHE A 535 -5.02 -4.18 -9.34
N PHE A 536 -5.75 -5.24 -8.96
CA PHE A 536 -5.91 -6.49 -9.69
C PHE A 536 -7.19 -6.42 -10.55
N SER A 537 -7.07 -6.68 -11.84
CA SER A 537 -8.14 -6.62 -12.85
C SER A 537 -8.11 -7.85 -13.75
N GLY A 538 -9.25 -8.20 -14.34
CA GLY A 538 -9.44 -9.43 -15.10
C GLY A 538 -10.38 -10.41 -14.40
N THR A 539 -10.83 -11.44 -15.13
CA THR A 539 -11.65 -12.51 -14.53
C THR A 539 -10.93 -13.21 -13.37
N SER A 540 -9.59 -13.22 -13.35
CA SER A 540 -8.73 -13.70 -12.25
C SER A 540 -9.03 -13.07 -10.90
N ALA A 541 -9.50 -11.82 -10.85
CA ALA A 541 -9.93 -11.15 -9.62
C ALA A 541 -11.43 -11.35 -9.33
N ALA A 542 -12.26 -11.49 -10.36
CA ALA A 542 -13.69 -11.73 -10.23
C ALA A 542 -14.03 -13.12 -9.64
N ALA A 543 -13.33 -14.17 -10.09
CA ALA A 543 -13.52 -15.54 -9.63
C ALA A 543 -13.27 -15.75 -8.11
N PRO A 544 -12.14 -15.33 -7.51
CA PRO A 544 -11.90 -15.48 -6.07
C PRO A 544 -12.89 -14.67 -5.23
N ASN A 545 -13.32 -13.49 -5.70
CA ASN A 545 -14.38 -12.73 -5.05
C ASN A 545 -15.72 -13.51 -5.02
N ALA A 546 -16.06 -14.24 -6.09
CA ALA A 546 -17.24 -15.11 -6.10
C ALA A 546 -17.10 -16.33 -5.16
N ALA A 547 -15.92 -16.95 -5.13
CA ALA A 547 -15.62 -18.06 -4.21
C ALA A 547 -15.72 -17.63 -2.74
N ALA A 548 -15.32 -16.40 -2.40
CA ALA A 548 -15.51 -15.84 -1.07
C ALA A 548 -17.00 -15.62 -0.72
N VAL A 549 -17.78 -15.04 -1.63
CA VAL A 549 -19.25 -14.89 -1.45
C VAL A 549 -19.94 -16.24 -1.26
N ALA A 550 -19.53 -17.26 -2.02
CA ALA A 550 -20.02 -18.64 -1.86
C ALA A 550 -19.70 -19.23 -0.47
N ALA A 551 -18.53 -18.92 0.11
CA ALA A 551 -18.19 -19.35 1.47
C ALA A 551 -19.08 -18.69 2.55
N LEU A 552 -19.42 -17.41 2.40
CA LEU A 552 -20.34 -16.72 3.31
C LEU A 552 -21.73 -17.38 3.29
N LEU A 553 -22.24 -17.68 2.09
CA LEU A 553 -23.50 -18.40 1.92
C LEU A 553 -23.46 -19.81 2.52
N TRP A 554 -22.38 -20.57 2.31
CA TRP A 554 -22.31 -21.95 2.80
C TRP A 554 -22.12 -22.05 4.31
N GLN A 555 -21.46 -21.08 4.95
CA GLN A 555 -21.47 -20.95 6.41
C GLN A 555 -22.88 -20.63 6.94
N ALA A 556 -23.62 -19.76 6.26
CA ALA A 556 -24.99 -19.40 6.65
C ALA A 556 -25.98 -20.55 6.47
N GLN A 557 -25.79 -21.39 5.44
CA GLN A 557 -26.66 -22.53 5.13
C GLN A 557 -25.83 -23.81 4.88
N PRO A 558 -25.23 -24.43 5.93
CA PRO A 558 -24.28 -25.56 5.78
C PRO A 558 -24.85 -26.84 5.15
N ALA A 559 -26.19 -26.94 5.09
CA ALA A 559 -26.92 -28.05 4.52
C ALA A 559 -27.15 -27.93 2.99
N LEU A 560 -26.78 -26.82 2.35
CA LEU A 560 -26.87 -26.69 0.89
C LEU A 560 -25.92 -27.67 0.18
N THR A 561 -26.39 -28.24 -0.93
CA THR A 561 -25.51 -28.86 -1.93
C THR A 561 -24.85 -27.79 -2.81
N GLN A 562 -23.76 -28.15 -3.51
CA GLN A 562 -23.12 -27.26 -4.50
C GLN A 562 -24.12 -26.71 -5.54
N ALA A 563 -25.09 -27.50 -5.97
CA ALA A 563 -26.10 -27.06 -6.93
C ALA A 563 -27.01 -25.99 -6.32
N GLN A 564 -27.53 -26.23 -5.11
CA GLN A 564 -28.39 -25.29 -4.40
C GLN A 564 -27.65 -23.99 -4.00
N LEU A 565 -26.35 -24.10 -3.71
CA LEU A 565 -25.46 -22.96 -3.47
C LEU A 565 -25.39 -22.07 -4.72
N ASN A 566 -25.10 -22.66 -5.87
CA ASN A 566 -24.96 -21.94 -7.14
C ASN A 566 -26.31 -21.43 -7.68
N ASP A 567 -27.40 -22.16 -7.47
CA ASP A 567 -28.75 -21.71 -7.78
C ASP A 567 -29.17 -20.52 -6.92
N ARG A 568 -28.80 -20.50 -5.62
CA ARG A 568 -29.01 -19.33 -4.76
C ARG A 568 -28.23 -18.12 -5.27
N LEU A 569 -26.97 -18.28 -5.64
CA LEU A 569 -26.15 -17.18 -6.18
C LEU A 569 -26.77 -16.60 -7.45
N ARG A 570 -27.14 -17.44 -8.43
CA ARG A 570 -27.84 -17.03 -9.66
C ARG A 570 -29.19 -16.37 -9.37
N ALA A 571 -30.03 -16.97 -8.52
CA ALA A 571 -31.37 -16.46 -8.20
C ALA A 571 -31.38 -15.21 -7.29
N THR A 572 -30.22 -14.69 -6.89
CA THR A 572 -30.07 -13.46 -6.10
C THR A 572 -29.08 -12.47 -6.71
N ALA A 573 -28.61 -12.75 -7.93
CA ALA A 573 -27.84 -11.82 -8.72
C ALA A 573 -28.69 -10.64 -9.21
N THR A 574 -28.02 -9.52 -9.45
CA THR A 574 -28.58 -8.29 -10.00
C THR A 574 -28.32 -8.26 -11.49
N ASP A 575 -29.39 -8.25 -12.28
CA ASP A 575 -29.31 -8.17 -13.74
C ASP A 575 -28.50 -6.95 -14.20
N MET A 576 -27.65 -7.14 -15.22
CA MET A 576 -26.74 -6.13 -15.74
C MET A 576 -27.10 -5.65 -17.16
N LEU A 577 -27.83 -6.43 -17.94
CA LEU A 577 -28.08 -6.17 -19.36
C LEU A 577 -29.57 -6.28 -19.71
N ALA A 578 -30.03 -7.48 -20.07
CA ALA A 578 -31.39 -7.72 -20.54
C ALA A 578 -32.05 -8.79 -19.69
N ALA A 579 -33.12 -8.38 -18.99
CA ALA A 579 -33.89 -9.15 -17.99
C ALA A 579 -33.90 -10.68 -18.20
N GLY A 580 -33.02 -11.40 -17.51
CA GLY A 580 -32.92 -12.86 -17.56
C GLY A 580 -31.48 -13.37 -17.52
N TYR A 581 -31.19 -14.36 -18.37
CA TYR A 581 -29.85 -14.91 -18.57
C TYR A 581 -29.29 -14.40 -19.90
N ASP A 582 -28.05 -13.91 -19.90
CA ASP A 582 -27.32 -13.50 -21.11
C ASP A 582 -25.92 -14.14 -21.22
N ASP A 583 -25.38 -14.23 -22.43
CA ASP A 583 -24.13 -14.94 -22.72
C ASP A 583 -22.85 -14.12 -22.52
N GLN A 584 -22.95 -12.94 -21.90
CA GLN A 584 -21.83 -12.10 -21.46
C GLN A 584 -21.78 -11.93 -19.92
N THR A 585 -22.92 -11.87 -19.23
CA THR A 585 -23.00 -11.63 -17.77
C THR A 585 -23.59 -12.79 -16.98
N GLY A 586 -24.10 -13.82 -17.67
CA GLY A 586 -24.75 -14.98 -17.06
C GLY A 586 -26.09 -14.59 -16.43
N ALA A 587 -26.25 -14.88 -15.14
CA ALA A 587 -27.38 -14.39 -14.33
C ALA A 587 -27.20 -12.94 -13.80
N GLY A 588 -26.17 -12.21 -14.24
CA GLY A 588 -25.84 -10.87 -13.74
C GLY A 588 -24.88 -10.87 -12.54
N LEU A 589 -24.78 -9.74 -11.83
CA LEU A 589 -23.84 -9.52 -10.73
C LEU A 589 -24.33 -10.18 -9.43
N ILE A 590 -23.57 -11.13 -8.88
CA ILE A 590 -23.91 -11.76 -7.59
C ILE A 590 -24.00 -10.75 -6.43
N ASN A 591 -24.83 -11.03 -5.42
CA ASN A 591 -24.95 -10.20 -4.22
C ASN A 591 -24.93 -11.07 -2.96
N ALA A 592 -23.93 -10.88 -2.10
CA ALA A 592 -23.69 -11.73 -0.94
C ALA A 592 -24.80 -11.63 0.11
N TYR A 593 -25.30 -10.42 0.36
CA TYR A 593 -26.35 -10.20 1.34
C TYR A 593 -27.69 -10.79 0.87
N ALA A 594 -28.04 -10.60 -0.40
CA ALA A 594 -29.23 -11.19 -1.00
C ALA A 594 -29.13 -12.73 -1.08
N ALA A 595 -27.95 -13.29 -1.36
CA ALA A 595 -27.72 -14.74 -1.35
C ALA A 595 -27.90 -15.34 0.05
N VAL A 596 -27.27 -14.76 1.07
CA VAL A 596 -27.29 -15.24 2.47
C VAL A 596 -28.66 -15.08 3.12
N PHE A 597 -29.23 -13.87 3.08
CA PHE A 597 -30.42 -13.50 3.85
C PHE A 597 -31.71 -13.50 3.03
N GLY A 598 -31.61 -13.56 1.69
CA GLY A 598 -32.73 -13.41 0.76
C GLY A 598 -33.00 -11.96 0.36
N LEU A 599 -33.61 -11.79 -0.82
CA LEU A 599 -33.93 -10.49 -1.44
C LEU A 599 -34.62 -9.49 -0.47
N PRO A 600 -34.47 -8.17 -0.68
CA PRO A 600 -35.05 -7.14 0.18
C PRO A 600 -36.57 -7.29 0.35
N LEU A 601 -37.07 -7.17 1.58
CA LEU A 601 -38.47 -7.41 1.95
C LEU A 601 -39.06 -6.22 2.70
N ALA A 602 -40.29 -5.83 2.38
CA ALA A 602 -40.95 -4.69 2.97
C ALA A 602 -41.21 -4.86 4.49
N ALA A 603 -40.69 -3.94 5.31
CA ALA A 603 -40.91 -3.93 6.75
C ALA A 603 -42.25 -3.28 7.12
N THR A 604 -42.97 -3.82 8.10
CA THR A 604 -44.25 -3.24 8.55
C THR A 604 -44.00 -2.05 9.48
N ALA A 605 -44.75 -0.96 9.32
CA ALA A 605 -44.68 0.19 10.22
C ALA A 605 -45.41 -0.06 11.55
N PRO A 606 -44.95 0.50 12.70
CA PRO A 606 -43.86 1.46 12.82
C PRO A 606 -42.47 0.85 12.59
N PHE A 607 -41.63 1.57 11.85
CA PHE A 607 -40.26 1.17 11.52
C PHE A 607 -39.25 2.15 12.11
N VAL A 608 -38.12 1.66 12.60
CA VAL A 608 -36.98 2.46 13.09
C VAL A 608 -35.68 1.78 12.67
N GLU A 609 -34.76 2.56 12.10
CA GLU A 609 -33.40 2.19 11.75
C GLU A 609 -32.46 3.31 12.19
N THR A 610 -31.58 3.01 13.15
CA THR A 610 -30.56 3.95 13.67
C THR A 610 -29.15 3.56 13.26
N PHE A 611 -28.99 2.55 12.38
CA PHE A 611 -27.72 2.06 11.83
C PHE A 611 -26.69 1.54 12.86
N ASP A 612 -27.06 1.52 14.15
CA ASP A 612 -26.21 1.18 15.30
C ASP A 612 -25.67 -0.25 15.30
N ASN A 613 -26.38 -1.18 14.68
CA ASN A 613 -26.02 -2.60 14.63
C ASN A 613 -25.02 -2.93 13.49
N ALA A 614 -24.44 -1.91 12.84
CA ALA A 614 -23.52 -1.98 11.69
C ALA A 614 -24.05 -2.62 10.39
N GLY A 615 -24.99 -3.56 10.46
CA GLY A 615 -25.67 -4.16 9.30
C GLY A 615 -27.02 -3.52 9.00
N LEU A 616 -27.27 -3.14 7.75
CA LEU A 616 -28.61 -2.72 7.28
C LEU A 616 -29.58 -3.91 7.26
N SER A 617 -30.74 -3.76 7.89
CA SER A 617 -31.81 -4.75 7.91
C SER A 617 -32.33 -5.11 6.50
N ARG A 618 -33.01 -6.27 6.33
CA ARG A 618 -33.57 -6.72 5.03
C ARG A 618 -34.62 -5.78 4.42
N ALA A 619 -35.05 -4.75 5.14
CA ALA A 619 -35.85 -3.65 4.62
C ALA A 619 -35.11 -2.81 3.58
N TRP A 620 -33.77 -2.82 3.60
CA TRP A 620 -32.91 -1.99 2.74
C TRP A 620 -32.34 -2.73 1.53
N GLN A 621 -32.43 -2.07 0.38
CA GLN A 621 -31.82 -2.42 -0.89
C GLN A 621 -30.75 -1.38 -1.23
N ILE A 622 -29.51 -1.80 -1.54
CA ILE A 622 -28.38 -0.89 -1.84
C ILE A 622 -28.09 -0.86 -3.34
N GLU A 623 -28.32 0.31 -3.94
CA GLU A 623 -28.14 0.55 -5.37
C GLU A 623 -27.00 1.55 -5.59
N GLY A 624 -26.31 1.43 -6.73
CA GLY A 624 -25.04 2.12 -6.93
C GLY A 624 -24.53 1.95 -8.34
N ARG A 625 -24.17 3.06 -8.99
CA ARG A 625 -23.74 3.14 -10.39
C ARG A 625 -22.52 4.05 -10.52
N GLY A 626 -21.60 3.73 -11.43
CA GLY A 626 -20.26 4.33 -11.40
C GLY A 626 -19.58 4.06 -10.05
N ALA A 627 -18.71 4.97 -9.61
CA ALA A 627 -17.96 4.83 -8.36
C ALA A 627 -18.80 5.07 -7.08
N GLY A 628 -20.13 4.96 -7.15
CA GLY A 628 -21.05 5.20 -6.05
C GLY A 628 -21.08 4.06 -5.02
N ARG A 629 -21.03 4.41 -3.74
CA ARG A 629 -21.01 3.49 -2.60
C ARG A 629 -22.00 3.92 -1.51
N SER A 630 -22.67 2.92 -0.92
CA SER A 630 -23.58 3.09 0.21
C SER A 630 -23.12 2.16 1.34
N LEU A 631 -22.79 2.69 2.52
CA LEU A 631 -22.27 1.93 3.65
C LEU A 631 -22.78 2.46 4.99
N VAL A 632 -22.97 1.57 5.97
CA VAL A 632 -23.03 1.98 7.37
C VAL A 632 -21.60 2.19 7.88
N ARG A 633 -21.36 3.34 8.52
CA ARG A 633 -20.05 3.75 9.05
C ARG A 633 -20.23 4.36 10.43
N THR A 634 -19.15 4.60 11.15
CA THR A 634 -19.15 5.24 12.49
C THR A 634 -18.40 6.58 12.51
N ASP A 635 -17.76 6.97 11.41
CA ASP A 635 -16.70 7.97 11.42
C ASP A 635 -17.14 9.41 11.09
N PHE A 636 -18.34 9.62 10.55
CA PHE A 636 -18.86 10.96 10.24
C PHE A 636 -19.50 11.69 11.43
N ALA A 637 -19.13 11.29 12.66
CA ALA A 637 -19.71 11.77 13.92
C ALA A 637 -21.25 11.63 13.93
N PRO A 638 -21.76 10.40 14.11
CA PRO A 638 -23.19 10.09 14.06
C PRO A 638 -24.06 11.01 14.91
N ALA A 639 -25.32 11.20 14.52
CA ALA A 639 -26.35 11.72 15.41
C ALA A 639 -26.85 10.63 16.37
N SER A 640 -26.73 9.36 15.97
CA SER A 640 -26.95 8.15 16.77
C SER A 640 -25.66 7.36 16.98
N ALA A 641 -25.19 7.20 18.21
CA ALA A 641 -24.00 6.38 18.47
C ALA A 641 -24.37 4.88 18.61
N PRO A 642 -23.69 3.96 17.88
CA PRO A 642 -22.44 4.17 17.12
C PRO A 642 -22.53 4.46 15.60
N GLY A 643 -23.66 4.34 14.90
CA GLY A 643 -23.69 4.19 13.43
C GLY A 643 -24.44 5.27 12.63
N GLN A 644 -24.05 5.49 11.37
CA GLN A 644 -24.86 6.21 10.37
C GLN A 644 -24.72 5.59 8.96
N LEU A 645 -25.76 5.73 8.11
CA LEU A 645 -25.71 5.41 6.69
C LEU A 645 -25.00 6.53 5.91
N VAL A 646 -24.04 6.19 5.06
CA VAL A 646 -23.26 7.12 4.23
C VAL A 646 -23.39 6.74 2.75
N LEU A 647 -23.73 7.72 1.92
CA LEU A 647 -23.78 7.64 0.47
C LEU A 647 -22.64 8.51 -0.09
N ASP A 648 -21.50 7.89 -0.42
CA ASP A 648 -20.29 8.55 -0.94
C ASP A 648 -19.85 7.94 -2.29
N ASN A 649 -18.70 8.37 -2.83
CA ASN A 649 -18.01 7.65 -3.90
C ASN A 649 -16.64 7.20 -3.43
N PHE A 650 -16.16 6.05 -3.93
CA PHE A 650 -14.90 5.46 -3.45
C PHE A 650 -13.67 5.74 -4.31
N ILE A 651 -13.75 5.95 -5.62
CA ILE A 651 -12.59 6.25 -6.49
C ILE A 651 -12.75 7.63 -7.18
N PRO A 652 -11.94 8.64 -6.81
CA PRO A 652 -11.95 9.98 -7.44
C PRO A 652 -10.77 10.26 -8.38
N THR A 653 -9.76 9.38 -8.44
CA THR A 653 -8.48 9.61 -9.14
C THR A 653 -8.55 9.38 -10.64
N PHE A 654 -9.38 8.45 -11.10
CA PHE A 654 -9.77 8.33 -12.50
C PHE A 654 -10.86 9.35 -12.83
N THR A 655 -10.83 9.94 -14.04
CA THR A 655 -11.78 10.96 -14.52
C THR A 655 -13.21 10.45 -14.76
N ILE A 656 -13.57 9.29 -14.21
CA ILE A 656 -14.87 8.60 -14.24
C ILE A 656 -15.76 9.19 -13.12
N GLY A 657 -15.65 10.50 -12.91
CA GLY A 657 -15.88 11.16 -11.63
C GLY A 657 -17.34 11.43 -11.25
N VAL A 658 -18.29 10.63 -11.70
CA VAL A 658 -19.70 10.71 -11.28
C VAL A 658 -20.28 9.34 -10.97
N GLY A 659 -21.02 9.25 -9.88
CA GLY A 659 -21.75 8.04 -9.48
C GLY A 659 -23.08 8.41 -8.82
N THR A 660 -24.04 7.49 -8.87
CA THR A 660 -25.23 7.53 -8.01
C THR A 660 -25.04 6.54 -6.87
N SER A 661 -25.28 7.00 -5.65
CA SER A 661 -25.25 6.17 -4.44
C SER A 661 -26.67 6.19 -3.85
N GLU A 662 -27.29 5.02 -3.76
CA GLU A 662 -28.72 4.88 -3.47
C GLU A 662 -28.94 3.85 -2.36
N ALA A 663 -29.90 4.12 -1.48
CA ALA A 663 -30.36 3.21 -0.44
C ALA A 663 -31.88 3.28 -0.36
N THR A 664 -32.54 2.17 -0.72
CA THR A 664 -34.00 2.10 -0.83
C THR A 664 -34.57 1.27 0.32
N LEU A 665 -35.30 1.93 1.22
CA LEU A 665 -36.07 1.32 2.30
C LEU A 665 -37.44 0.86 1.76
N ARG A 666 -37.79 -0.40 1.95
CA ARG A 666 -39.09 -1.00 1.55
C ARG A 666 -40.01 -1.13 2.77
N LEU A 667 -41.25 -0.69 2.64
CA LEU A 667 -42.22 -0.57 3.73
C LEU A 667 -43.60 -1.09 3.34
N ASN A 668 -44.20 -1.89 4.23
CA ASN A 668 -45.61 -2.22 4.19
C ASN A 668 -46.40 -1.17 4.99
N LEU A 669 -47.11 -0.31 4.25
CA LEU A 669 -47.97 0.75 4.75
C LEU A 669 -49.44 0.53 4.35
N SER A 670 -49.84 -0.72 4.05
CA SER A 670 -51.21 -1.04 3.64
C SER A 670 -52.23 -1.11 4.78
N ALA A 671 -51.79 -0.92 6.03
CA ALA A 671 -52.65 -0.90 7.20
C ALA A 671 -53.22 0.51 7.45
N ALA A 672 -54.42 0.59 8.02
CA ALA A 672 -55.03 1.87 8.37
C ALA A 672 -54.38 2.46 9.64
N SER A 673 -53.56 3.51 9.49
CA SER A 673 -53.08 4.31 10.61
C SER A 673 -54.11 5.36 11.02
N ALA A 674 -54.49 5.38 12.30
CA ALA A 674 -55.38 6.39 12.89
C ALA A 674 -54.80 7.82 12.90
N THR A 675 -53.49 7.98 12.70
CA THR A 675 -52.78 9.27 12.67
C THR A 675 -52.10 9.57 11.32
N GLY A 676 -52.31 8.71 10.31
CA GLY A 676 -51.47 8.67 9.11
C GLY A 676 -50.04 8.17 9.39
N TYR A 677 -49.21 8.14 8.36
CA TYR A 677 -47.80 7.74 8.42
C TYR A 677 -46.87 8.95 8.30
N VAL A 678 -45.85 9.04 9.16
CA VAL A 678 -44.84 10.11 9.13
C VAL A 678 -43.45 9.51 9.06
N LEU A 679 -42.71 9.85 7.99
CA LEU A 679 -41.27 9.60 7.87
C LEU A 679 -40.52 10.71 8.61
N ASN A 680 -39.56 10.35 9.46
CA ASN A 680 -38.53 11.27 9.92
C ASN A 680 -37.15 10.66 9.69
N PHE A 681 -36.17 11.49 9.36
CA PHE A 681 -34.77 11.10 9.30
C PHE A 681 -33.89 12.31 9.63
N LYS A 682 -32.67 12.07 10.11
CA LYS A 682 -31.62 13.09 10.16
C LYS A 682 -30.76 12.95 8.90
N HIS A 683 -30.28 14.07 8.37
CA HIS A 683 -29.30 14.07 7.27
C HIS A 683 -28.21 15.13 7.46
N LYS A 684 -27.06 14.88 6.85
CA LYS A 684 -25.86 15.74 6.88
C LYS A 684 -25.15 15.69 5.53
N LYS A 685 -24.69 16.85 5.06
CA LYS A 685 -23.78 17.01 3.93
C LYS A 685 -22.33 16.83 4.41
N ILE A 686 -21.54 16.04 3.69
CA ILE A 686 -20.09 15.96 3.89
C ILE A 686 -19.43 17.11 3.12
N LEU A 687 -18.32 17.64 3.64
CA LEU A 687 -17.58 18.74 3.02
C LEU A 687 -17.15 18.38 1.57
N GLY A 688 -17.17 19.37 0.68
CA GLY A 688 -16.68 19.22 -0.69
C GLY A 688 -17.63 18.53 -1.68
N GLU A 689 -18.80 18.09 -1.24
CA GLU A 689 -19.84 17.56 -2.14
C GLU A 689 -20.64 18.69 -2.82
N THR A 690 -21.19 18.42 -4.01
CA THR A 690 -21.93 19.37 -4.86
C THR A 690 -23.40 18.98 -4.93
N ASP A 691 -24.30 19.93 -4.68
CA ASP A 691 -25.74 19.69 -4.63
C ASP A 691 -26.38 19.51 -6.01
N GLN A 692 -27.28 18.53 -6.14
CA GLN A 692 -27.95 18.17 -7.39
C GLN A 692 -29.47 18.12 -7.19
N ALA A 693 -30.20 19.09 -7.75
CA ALA A 693 -31.59 19.34 -7.40
C ALA A 693 -32.57 18.25 -7.92
N MET A 694 -33.23 17.55 -6.99
CA MET A 694 -34.22 16.51 -7.30
C MET A 694 -35.51 17.09 -7.91
N PRO A 695 -35.98 16.63 -9.10
CA PRO A 695 -37.25 17.03 -9.67
C PRO A 695 -38.44 16.46 -8.87
N ALA A 696 -39.61 17.07 -9.00
CA ALA A 696 -40.82 16.62 -8.29
C ALA A 696 -41.19 15.16 -8.59
N THR A 697 -40.98 14.71 -9.84
CA THR A 697 -41.19 13.33 -10.29
C THR A 697 -40.10 12.89 -11.26
N PHE A 698 -39.69 11.61 -11.22
CA PHE A 698 -38.77 10.99 -12.17
C PHE A 698 -38.99 9.48 -12.30
N THR A 699 -38.39 8.85 -13.31
CA THR A 699 -38.46 7.39 -13.54
C THR A 699 -37.09 6.73 -13.33
N THR A 700 -37.08 5.60 -12.61
CA THR A 700 -35.96 4.64 -12.35
C THR A 700 -34.60 5.17 -11.88
N THR A 701 -33.98 6.14 -12.56
CA THR A 701 -32.67 6.74 -12.23
C THR A 701 -32.69 8.26 -12.43
N SER A 702 -32.33 9.02 -11.40
CA SER A 702 -32.20 10.48 -11.47
C SER A 702 -30.85 10.95 -10.89
N PRO A 703 -30.08 11.79 -11.60
CA PRO A 703 -28.77 12.28 -11.18
C PRO A 703 -28.88 13.39 -10.12
N THR A 704 -29.50 13.07 -8.97
CA THR A 704 -29.96 14.08 -8.00
C THR A 704 -29.85 13.63 -6.54
N ASP A 705 -29.80 14.59 -5.62
CA ASP A 705 -29.75 14.37 -4.17
C ASP A 705 -31.12 14.60 -3.54
N GLY A 706 -31.56 13.68 -2.69
CA GLY A 706 -32.82 13.82 -1.99
C GLY A 706 -33.31 12.53 -1.37
N VAL A 707 -34.55 12.59 -0.90
CA VAL A 707 -35.33 11.40 -0.52
C VAL A 707 -36.60 11.39 -1.36
N ALA A 708 -36.89 10.25 -1.99
CA ALA A 708 -38.01 10.06 -2.90
C ALA A 708 -38.87 8.84 -2.52
N LEU A 709 -40.13 8.83 -2.95
CA LEU A 709 -41.11 7.77 -2.69
C LEU A 709 -41.62 7.15 -3.99
N SER A 710 -41.80 5.83 -4.00
CA SER A 710 -42.49 5.07 -5.04
C SER A 710 -43.53 4.14 -4.40
N VAL A 711 -44.64 3.91 -5.12
CA VAL A 711 -45.71 2.94 -4.77
C VAL A 711 -45.93 1.90 -5.88
N ASP A 712 -45.17 1.97 -6.96
CA ASP A 712 -45.33 1.19 -8.20
C ASP A 712 -44.14 0.26 -8.46
N GLY A 713 -43.47 -0.18 -7.38
CA GLY A 713 -42.33 -1.09 -7.48
C GLY A 713 -41.02 -0.43 -7.92
N GLY A 714 -40.90 0.90 -7.81
CA GLY A 714 -39.70 1.66 -8.15
C GLY A 714 -39.65 2.17 -9.59
N THR A 715 -40.78 2.17 -10.29
CA THR A 715 -40.88 2.67 -11.68
C THR A 715 -40.96 4.20 -11.69
N THR A 716 -41.90 4.77 -10.92
CA THR A 716 -42.12 6.21 -10.76
C THR A 716 -41.76 6.64 -9.35
N TRP A 717 -40.96 7.70 -9.25
CA TRP A 717 -40.47 8.29 -8.01
C TRP A 717 -40.96 9.73 -7.85
N TYR A 718 -41.34 10.08 -6.63
CA TYR A 718 -41.87 11.37 -6.22
C TYR A 718 -40.99 11.97 -5.11
N SER A 719 -40.55 13.22 -5.26
CA SER A 719 -39.64 13.86 -4.28
C SER A 719 -40.34 14.13 -2.94
N LEU A 720 -39.88 13.50 -1.86
CA LEU A 720 -40.34 13.76 -0.49
C LEU A 720 -39.59 14.94 0.14
N ALA A 721 -38.28 15.04 -0.12
CA ALA A 721 -37.41 16.04 0.49
C ALA A 721 -36.22 16.40 -0.40
N SER A 722 -36.13 17.68 -0.78
CA SER A 722 -34.91 18.25 -1.38
C SER A 722 -33.90 18.58 -0.28
N ILE A 723 -32.76 17.88 -0.30
CA ILE A 723 -31.66 18.04 0.67
C ILE A 723 -30.56 18.98 0.16
N THR A 724 -30.88 19.84 -0.81
CA THR A 724 -29.96 20.74 -1.52
C THR A 724 -30.05 22.20 -1.03
N GLY A 725 -29.04 23.01 -1.31
CA GLY A 725 -29.03 24.45 -1.01
C GLY A 725 -29.03 24.72 0.50
N THR A 726 -29.97 25.55 0.97
CA THR A 726 -30.11 25.90 2.40
C THR A 726 -30.49 24.71 3.30
N ASN A 727 -30.95 23.61 2.71
CA ASN A 727 -31.20 22.35 3.42
C ASN A 727 -29.91 21.52 3.58
N ALA A 728 -28.89 21.72 2.73
CA ALA A 728 -27.69 20.89 2.67
C ALA A 728 -26.65 21.23 3.76
N THR A 729 -26.93 20.89 5.02
CA THR A 729 -26.08 21.31 6.16
C THR A 729 -24.99 20.33 6.55
N THR A 730 -23.83 20.86 6.93
CA THR A 730 -22.68 20.10 7.46
C THR A 730 -22.84 19.63 8.91
N SER A 731 -23.86 20.13 9.60
CA SER A 731 -24.43 19.52 10.81
C SER A 731 -25.68 18.71 10.47
N TYR A 732 -26.02 17.74 11.32
CA TYR A 732 -27.26 16.97 11.16
C TYR A 732 -28.49 17.85 11.34
N LYS A 733 -29.43 17.79 10.39
CA LYS A 733 -30.78 18.33 10.48
C LYS A 733 -31.80 17.19 10.44
N THR A 734 -32.83 17.26 11.29
CA THR A 734 -34.02 16.42 11.17
C THR A 734 -34.91 16.93 10.04
N VAL A 735 -35.41 16.01 9.22
CA VAL A 735 -36.45 16.21 8.21
C VAL A 735 -37.65 15.32 8.57
N SER A 736 -38.86 15.86 8.45
CA SER A 736 -40.12 15.17 8.76
C SER A 736 -41.11 15.33 7.61
N VAL A 737 -41.68 14.24 7.12
CA VAL A 737 -42.61 14.22 5.98
C VAL A 737 -43.81 13.34 6.30
N ASN A 738 -45.02 13.92 6.25
CA ASN A 738 -46.27 13.17 6.39
C ASN A 738 -46.55 12.42 5.08
N LEU A 739 -46.24 11.11 5.06
CA LEU A 739 -46.39 10.24 3.90
C LEU A 739 -47.85 10.08 3.47
N THR A 740 -48.79 10.05 4.41
CA THR A 740 -50.22 9.96 4.10
C THR A 740 -50.72 11.23 3.42
N GLN A 741 -50.39 12.41 3.95
CA GLN A 741 -50.73 13.69 3.32
C GLN A 741 -50.05 13.84 1.95
N PHE A 742 -48.78 13.45 1.83
CA PHE A 742 -48.05 13.46 0.57
C PHE A 742 -48.70 12.55 -0.48
N ALA A 743 -49.07 11.32 -0.10
CA ALA A 743 -49.75 10.38 -0.98
C ALA A 743 -51.10 10.92 -1.46
N THR A 744 -51.95 11.43 -0.55
CA THR A 744 -53.23 12.08 -0.90
C THR A 744 -53.02 13.26 -1.86
N THR A 745 -52.00 14.09 -1.63
CA THR A 745 -51.72 15.27 -2.47
C THR A 745 -51.27 14.88 -3.89
N ASN A 746 -50.63 13.72 -4.06
CA ASN A 746 -50.13 13.22 -5.34
C ASN A 746 -51.02 12.12 -5.97
N ASN A 747 -52.21 11.86 -5.42
CA ASN A 747 -53.14 10.78 -5.82
C ASN A 747 -52.50 9.37 -5.76
N LEU A 748 -51.63 9.12 -4.78
CA LEU A 748 -50.97 7.83 -4.56
C LEU A 748 -51.68 7.00 -3.49
N VAL A 749 -51.61 5.68 -3.62
CA VAL A 749 -52.08 4.72 -2.62
C VAL A 749 -50.88 4.10 -1.92
N LEU A 750 -50.78 4.26 -0.60
CA LEU A 750 -49.79 3.55 0.21
C LEU A 750 -50.20 2.07 0.34
N GLY A 751 -49.26 1.16 0.07
CA GLY A 751 -49.54 -0.28 -0.06
C GLY A 751 -48.48 -1.17 0.59
N ALA A 752 -48.40 -2.43 0.15
CA ALA A 752 -47.54 -3.43 0.77
C ALA A 752 -46.03 -3.31 0.41
N ASP A 753 -45.69 -2.54 -0.62
CA ASP A 753 -44.29 -2.24 -1.04
C ASP A 753 -44.14 -0.76 -1.39
N VAL A 754 -44.35 0.11 -0.41
CA VAL A 754 -43.96 1.53 -0.53
C VAL A 754 -42.44 1.61 -0.38
N ARG A 755 -41.77 2.26 -1.33
CA ARG A 755 -40.31 2.39 -1.32
C ARG A 755 -39.90 3.83 -1.05
N VAL A 756 -38.97 4.03 -0.13
CA VAL A 756 -38.35 5.32 0.21
C VAL A 756 -36.87 5.24 -0.16
N ARG A 757 -36.47 5.90 -1.25
CA ARG A 757 -35.09 5.95 -1.73
C ARG A 757 -34.40 7.19 -1.19
N PHE A 758 -33.33 6.98 -0.44
CA PHE A 758 -32.33 7.98 -0.10
C PHE A 758 -31.26 7.94 -1.20
N GLN A 759 -30.94 9.08 -1.80
CA GLN A 759 -30.00 9.11 -2.93
C GLN A 759 -29.10 10.34 -2.95
N ARG A 760 -27.94 10.15 -3.57
CA ARG A 760 -26.88 11.14 -3.79
C ARG A 760 -26.30 10.96 -5.20
N TYR A 761 -25.94 12.05 -5.87
CA TYR A 761 -25.23 12.03 -7.16
C TYR A 761 -23.96 12.90 -7.16
N GLY A 762 -23.07 12.64 -8.11
CA GLY A 762 -22.03 13.57 -8.55
C GLY A 762 -20.61 13.18 -8.16
N ALA A 763 -19.73 14.17 -8.16
CA ALA A 763 -18.30 14.00 -7.97
C ALA A 763 -17.87 14.14 -6.51
N SER A 764 -16.90 13.32 -6.09
CA SER A 764 -16.28 13.37 -4.75
C SER A 764 -14.78 13.67 -4.84
N LEU A 765 -14.41 14.66 -5.66
CA LEU A 765 -13.02 15.07 -5.87
C LEU A 765 -12.39 15.80 -4.67
N GLN A 766 -13.18 16.13 -3.65
CA GLN A 766 -12.70 16.78 -2.43
C GLN A 766 -12.78 15.83 -1.22
N VAL A 767 -11.69 15.82 -0.47
CA VAL A 767 -11.54 15.18 0.83
C VAL A 767 -11.85 16.17 1.96
N ASP A 768 -12.29 15.65 3.09
CA ASP A 768 -12.52 16.42 4.32
C ASP A 768 -11.18 17.00 4.81
N ALA A 769 -11.10 18.33 4.92
CA ALA A 769 -9.89 19.03 5.33
C ALA A 769 -9.43 18.70 6.76
N ALA A 770 -10.30 18.08 7.59
CA ALA A 770 -9.93 17.58 8.91
C ALA A 770 -9.46 16.12 8.91
N VAL A 771 -9.86 15.29 7.93
CA VAL A 771 -9.52 13.86 7.84
C VAL A 771 -9.42 13.44 6.36
N ALA A 772 -8.18 13.36 5.84
CA ALA A 772 -7.90 13.15 4.42
C ALA A 772 -8.46 11.85 3.81
N THR A 773 -8.84 10.85 4.61
CA THR A 773 -9.47 9.60 4.15
C THR A 773 -10.99 9.68 3.95
N ARG A 774 -11.63 10.80 4.34
CA ARG A 774 -13.07 11.02 4.14
C ARG A 774 -13.30 11.80 2.86
N ARG A 775 -14.05 11.22 1.91
CA ARG A 775 -14.38 11.79 0.60
C ARG A 775 -15.86 12.27 0.59
N GLY A 776 -16.19 13.30 -0.20
CA GLY A 776 -17.51 13.96 -0.18
C GLY A 776 -18.72 13.04 -0.47
N GLY A 777 -19.87 13.34 0.12
CA GLY A 777 -21.12 12.58 0.03
C GLY A 777 -22.25 13.09 0.94
N ARG A 778 -23.25 12.24 1.19
CA ARG A 778 -24.37 12.46 2.13
C ARG A 778 -24.31 11.44 3.26
N ALA A 779 -24.70 11.85 4.47
CA ALA A 779 -24.93 10.94 5.59
C ALA A 779 -26.39 11.04 6.08
N PHE A 780 -26.97 9.91 6.48
CA PHE A 780 -28.34 9.76 6.96
C PHE A 780 -28.36 8.95 8.25
N ASP A 781 -29.23 9.33 9.17
CA ASP A 781 -29.27 8.80 10.53
C ASP A 781 -30.72 8.85 11.09
N ASP A 782 -31.03 8.10 12.14
CA ASP A 782 -32.34 8.05 12.81
C ASP A 782 -33.54 7.97 11.86
N VAL A 783 -33.56 6.99 10.94
CA VAL A 783 -34.64 6.81 9.98
C VAL A 783 -35.83 6.13 10.66
N THR A 784 -36.99 6.79 10.64
CA THR A 784 -38.19 6.35 11.36
C THR A 784 -39.42 6.51 10.47
N VAL A 785 -40.37 5.57 10.56
CA VAL A 785 -41.72 5.73 10.01
C VAL A 785 -42.73 5.36 11.09
N SER A 786 -43.39 6.36 11.67
CA SER A 786 -44.43 6.17 12.69
C SER A 786 -45.82 6.07 12.05
N GLY A 787 -46.73 5.32 12.68
CA GLY A 787 -48.05 4.97 12.12
C GLY A 787 -49.12 4.76 13.18
N GLY A 788 -49.08 5.56 14.25
CA GLY A 788 -49.89 5.40 15.46
C GLY A 788 -49.03 5.10 16.70
N THR A 789 -49.68 4.85 17.83
CA THR A 789 -49.04 4.49 19.10
C THR A 789 -48.56 3.03 19.07
N GLY A 790 -47.30 2.82 18.71
CA GLY A 790 -46.56 1.60 19.03
C GLY A 790 -45.80 1.73 20.36
N ALA A 791 -45.31 0.60 20.89
CA ALA A 791 -44.39 0.60 22.02
C ALA A 791 -43.22 1.57 21.75
N PRO A 792 -42.69 2.26 22.78
CA PRO A 792 -41.64 3.27 22.58
C PRO A 792 -40.39 2.62 22.01
N VAL A 793 -39.52 3.36 21.31
CA VAL A 793 -38.17 2.86 21.00
C VAL A 793 -37.19 3.59 21.89
N ALA A 794 -36.59 2.85 22.81
CA ALA A 794 -35.58 3.36 23.73
C ALA A 794 -34.38 3.91 22.95
N PHE A 795 -34.10 5.19 23.12
CA PHE A 795 -33.02 5.86 22.41
C PHE A 795 -32.43 7.00 23.25
N PHE A 796 -31.11 7.18 23.21
CA PHE A 796 -30.44 8.24 23.95
C PHE A 796 -29.07 8.60 23.39
N THR A 797 -28.63 9.82 23.70
CA THR A 797 -27.25 10.27 23.52
C THR A 797 -26.55 10.43 24.87
N SER A 798 -25.23 10.59 24.85
CA SER A 798 -24.46 10.93 26.06
C SER A 798 -23.43 12.02 25.76
N SER A 799 -22.97 12.73 26.79
CA SER A 799 -21.87 13.68 26.69
C SER A 799 -20.47 13.04 26.73
N ALA A 800 -20.38 11.71 26.82
CA ALA A 800 -19.11 11.01 26.69
C ALA A 800 -18.64 11.05 25.23
N THR A 801 -17.33 11.19 25.03
CA THR A 801 -16.72 11.21 23.69
C THR A 801 -15.96 9.90 23.44
N ALA A 802 -15.49 9.68 22.22
CA ALA A 802 -14.63 8.54 21.90
C ALA A 802 -13.27 8.55 22.65
N ALA A 803 -12.88 9.68 23.26
CA ALA A 803 -11.71 9.74 24.14
C ALA A 803 -12.07 9.24 25.55
N ALA A 804 -11.28 8.30 26.07
CA ALA A 804 -11.48 7.72 27.40
C ALA A 804 -11.46 8.80 28.50
N LEU A 805 -12.51 8.82 29.32
CA LEU A 805 -12.67 9.73 30.44
C LEU A 805 -11.72 9.39 31.59
N CYS A 806 -11.56 10.34 32.51
CA CYS A 806 -10.77 10.12 33.72
C CYS A 806 -11.64 9.61 34.88
N PRO A 807 -11.10 8.75 35.77
CA PRO A 807 -11.80 8.33 36.99
C PRO A 807 -12.37 9.54 37.76
N GLY A 808 -13.68 9.52 37.99
CA GLY A 808 -14.44 10.61 38.62
C GLY A 808 -15.11 11.60 37.65
N SER A 809 -15.04 11.38 36.33
CA SER A 809 -15.73 12.22 35.34
C SER A 809 -17.25 12.00 35.38
N THR A 810 -18.00 13.08 35.09
CA THR A 810 -19.46 13.05 34.89
C THR A 810 -19.84 12.89 33.42
N VAL A 811 -20.96 12.22 33.18
CA VAL A 811 -21.60 12.05 31.88
C VAL A 811 -23.06 12.46 32.00
N GLN A 812 -23.50 13.41 31.18
CA GLN A 812 -24.91 13.69 30.96
C GLN A 812 -25.44 12.68 29.94
N PHE A 813 -26.52 11.98 30.27
CA PHE A 813 -27.31 11.21 29.31
C PHE A 813 -28.57 12.01 28.96
N THR A 814 -28.94 11.99 27.69
CA THR A 814 -30.11 12.71 27.18
C THR A 814 -31.01 11.74 26.45
N ASP A 815 -32.24 11.60 26.92
CA ASP A 815 -33.28 10.84 26.24
C ASP A 815 -33.59 11.45 24.87
N ALA A 816 -33.68 10.58 23.87
CA ALA A 816 -34.19 10.90 22.54
C ALA A 816 -35.07 9.76 22.01
N SER A 817 -35.71 9.01 22.94
CA SER A 817 -36.58 7.87 22.65
C SER A 817 -37.79 8.24 21.80
N LEU A 818 -38.13 7.35 20.88
CA LEU A 818 -39.16 7.55 19.87
C LEU A 818 -40.51 6.98 20.31
N LEU A 819 -41.57 7.36 19.60
CA LEU A 819 -42.96 6.93 19.85
C LEU A 819 -43.46 7.30 21.26
N SER A 820 -43.11 8.50 21.73
CA SER A 820 -43.69 9.17 22.90
C SER A 820 -43.65 8.33 24.19
N PRO A 821 -42.47 8.10 24.79
CA PRO A 821 -42.36 7.53 26.12
C PRO A 821 -43.04 8.42 27.18
N THR A 822 -43.58 7.79 28.22
CA THR A 822 -44.20 8.46 29.38
C THR A 822 -43.52 8.12 30.70
N ALA A 823 -42.57 7.18 30.70
CA ALA A 823 -41.72 6.86 31.86
C ALA A 823 -40.36 6.31 31.40
N TRP A 824 -39.33 6.53 32.22
CA TRP A 824 -37.93 6.15 31.99
C TRP A 824 -37.38 5.38 33.18
N ASN A 825 -36.54 4.38 32.91
CA ASN A 825 -35.79 3.62 33.89
C ASN A 825 -34.39 3.32 33.34
N TRP A 826 -33.41 4.00 33.91
CA TRP A 826 -32.00 3.91 33.53
C TRP A 826 -31.21 2.99 34.46
N SER A 827 -30.22 2.29 33.90
CA SER A 827 -29.19 1.56 34.62
C SER A 827 -27.80 1.91 34.08
N PHE A 828 -26.89 2.18 35.02
CA PHE A 828 -25.51 2.62 34.79
C PHE A 828 -24.55 1.75 35.62
N PRO A 829 -24.23 0.52 35.18
CA PRO A 829 -23.26 -0.33 35.84
C PRO A 829 -21.92 0.40 36.02
N GLY A 830 -21.40 0.44 37.25
CA GLY A 830 -20.16 1.17 37.59
C GLY A 830 -20.30 2.70 37.68
N GLY A 831 -21.49 3.24 37.45
CA GLY A 831 -21.80 4.67 37.61
C GLY A 831 -22.49 5.00 38.94
N THR A 832 -22.39 6.27 39.35
CA THR A 832 -23.05 6.83 40.53
C THR A 832 -23.90 8.04 40.11
N PRO A 833 -25.25 8.01 40.24
CA PRO A 833 -26.06 6.89 40.72
C PRO A 833 -26.10 5.73 39.72
N ALA A 834 -26.22 4.50 40.22
CA ALA A 834 -26.25 3.29 39.39
C ALA A 834 -27.58 3.08 38.63
N THR A 835 -28.64 3.80 39.00
CA THR A 835 -29.94 3.81 38.33
C THR A 835 -30.59 5.19 38.41
N SER A 836 -31.55 5.50 37.53
CA SER A 836 -32.33 6.74 37.58
C SER A 836 -33.69 6.61 36.88
N THR A 837 -34.71 7.35 37.33
CA THR A 837 -36.00 7.50 36.64
C THR A 837 -36.19 8.89 36.01
N VAL A 838 -35.20 9.77 36.14
CA VAL A 838 -35.18 11.09 35.49
C VAL A 838 -34.93 10.91 33.99
N GLN A 839 -35.66 11.65 33.14
CA GLN A 839 -35.52 11.57 31.68
C GLN A 839 -34.07 11.82 31.21
N ASN A 840 -33.39 12.85 31.73
CA ASN A 840 -32.04 13.26 31.33
C ASN A 840 -31.07 13.26 32.52
N PRO A 841 -30.53 12.09 32.96
CA PRO A 841 -29.73 11.97 34.17
C PRO A 841 -28.25 12.32 33.97
N VAL A 842 -27.58 12.74 35.05
CA VAL A 842 -26.12 12.89 35.13
C VAL A 842 -25.54 11.79 36.01
N VAL A 843 -24.43 11.18 35.58
CA VAL A 843 -23.80 10.01 36.22
C VAL A 843 -22.29 10.21 36.31
N THR A 844 -21.71 9.94 37.48
CA THR A 844 -20.26 9.95 37.72
C THR A 844 -19.69 8.55 37.64
N TYR A 845 -18.60 8.33 36.91
CA TYR A 845 -17.92 7.02 36.84
C TYR A 845 -16.56 7.07 37.58
N PRO A 846 -16.46 6.54 38.81
CA PRO A 846 -15.30 6.74 39.69
C PRO A 846 -14.13 5.76 39.47
N THR A 847 -14.34 4.71 38.68
CA THR A 847 -13.38 3.61 38.49
C THR A 847 -13.03 3.42 37.02
N ALA A 848 -11.85 2.85 36.75
CA ALA A 848 -11.45 2.47 35.41
C ALA A 848 -12.27 1.28 34.90
N GLY A 849 -12.63 1.31 33.61
CA GLY A 849 -13.45 0.28 32.99
C GLY A 849 -14.23 0.80 31.79
N THR A 850 -14.92 -0.11 31.11
CA THR A 850 -15.70 0.18 29.91
C THR A 850 -17.15 -0.15 30.19
N TYR A 851 -17.95 0.89 30.42
CA TYR A 851 -19.30 0.78 30.97
C TYR A 851 -20.37 0.92 29.89
N ALA A 852 -21.40 0.11 30.00
CA ALA A 852 -22.64 0.27 29.26
C ALA A 852 -23.57 1.27 29.99
N ALA A 853 -24.53 1.83 29.25
CA ALA A 853 -25.73 2.41 29.83
C ALA A 853 -26.95 1.69 29.25
N THR A 854 -27.99 1.53 30.05
CA THR A 854 -29.25 0.93 29.63
C THR A 854 -30.39 1.89 29.93
N LEU A 855 -31.17 2.22 28.92
CA LEU A 855 -32.45 2.93 29.07
C LEU A 855 -33.59 1.97 28.75
N THR A 856 -34.51 1.80 29.70
CA THR A 856 -35.85 1.25 29.45
C THR A 856 -36.85 2.38 29.46
N VAL A 857 -37.71 2.47 28.45
CA VAL A 857 -38.83 3.41 28.38
C VAL A 857 -40.16 2.68 28.23
N THR A 858 -41.21 3.31 28.73
CA THR A 858 -42.59 2.80 28.73
C THR A 858 -43.53 3.84 28.15
N ASN A 859 -44.51 3.41 27.34
CA ASN A 859 -45.72 4.19 27.03
C ASN A 859 -46.97 3.29 27.25
N ALA A 860 -48.17 3.82 26.98
CA ALA A 860 -49.43 3.09 27.19
C ALA A 860 -49.60 1.80 26.34
N THR A 861 -48.72 1.54 25.37
CA THR A 861 -48.78 0.41 24.44
C THR A 861 -47.61 -0.57 24.57
N GLY A 862 -46.64 -0.30 25.44
CA GLY A 862 -45.57 -1.25 25.75
C GLY A 862 -44.30 -0.62 26.33
N THR A 863 -43.27 -1.45 26.42
CA THR A 863 -41.92 -1.10 26.93
C THR A 863 -40.87 -1.47 25.91
N ALA A 864 -39.78 -0.70 25.82
CA ALA A 864 -38.57 -1.12 25.13
C ALA A 864 -37.31 -0.75 25.91
N THR A 865 -36.23 -1.47 25.65
CA THR A 865 -34.93 -1.30 26.31
C THR A 865 -33.82 -1.21 25.27
N ARG A 866 -32.95 -0.20 25.42
CA ARG A 866 -31.70 -0.04 24.66
C ARG A 866 -30.54 -0.09 25.63
N THR A 867 -29.62 -1.02 25.40
CA THR A 867 -28.32 -1.07 26.08
C THR A 867 -27.24 -0.72 25.07
N THR A 868 -26.51 0.38 25.30
CA THR A 868 -25.33 0.71 24.49
C THR A 868 -24.09 0.12 25.16
N ALA A 869 -23.44 -0.83 24.49
CA ALA A 869 -22.15 -1.35 24.93
C ALA A 869 -21.09 -0.23 24.89
N ALA A 870 -20.20 -0.19 25.88
CA ALA A 870 -19.03 0.69 25.92
C ALA A 870 -19.26 2.21 25.79
N VAL A 871 -20.48 2.70 26.04
CA VAL A 871 -20.83 4.14 25.91
C VAL A 871 -20.05 5.06 26.84
N VAL A 872 -19.47 4.55 27.93
CA VAL A 872 -18.50 5.28 28.76
C VAL A 872 -17.25 4.45 28.97
N THR A 873 -16.15 4.83 28.30
CA THR A 873 -14.81 4.31 28.61
C THR A 873 -14.13 5.20 29.63
N VAL A 874 -13.72 4.66 30.78
CA VAL A 874 -12.87 5.34 31.77
C VAL A 874 -11.48 4.72 31.78
N SER A 875 -10.45 5.54 31.62
CA SER A 875 -9.08 5.07 31.41
C SER A 875 -8.52 4.31 32.62
N GLY A 876 -8.22 3.03 32.40
CA GLY A 876 -7.40 2.20 33.30
C GLY A 876 -5.90 2.30 33.05
N ALA A 877 -5.46 3.14 32.12
CA ALA A 877 -4.05 3.29 31.83
C ALA A 877 -3.31 3.97 32.99
N LEU A 878 -2.08 3.53 33.25
CA LEU A 878 -1.08 4.32 33.96
C LEU A 878 -0.90 5.67 33.23
N PRO A 879 -0.54 6.76 33.93
CA PRO A 879 -0.32 8.03 33.26
C PRO A 879 0.91 7.92 32.35
N VAL A 880 0.92 8.61 31.21
CA VAL A 880 2.16 8.72 30.40
C VAL A 880 2.94 9.91 30.91
N ALA A 881 3.94 9.67 31.76
CA ALA A 881 4.87 10.70 32.18
C ALA A 881 5.59 11.26 30.96
N ASN A 882 5.36 12.53 30.65
CA ASN A 882 5.96 13.21 29.52
C ASN A 882 6.15 14.69 29.83
N PHE A 883 7.21 15.26 29.28
CA PHE A 883 7.48 16.69 29.37
C PHE A 883 8.34 17.14 28.21
N THR A 884 8.22 18.42 27.92
CA THR A 884 9.23 19.16 27.17
C THR A 884 10.11 19.91 28.15
N ALA A 885 11.41 19.93 27.87
CA ALA A 885 12.30 20.95 28.41
C ALA A 885 12.72 21.83 27.23
N ARG A 886 12.77 23.15 27.42
CA ARG A 886 13.25 24.04 26.36
C ARG A 886 14.77 23.94 26.27
N GLN A 887 15.28 22.89 25.63
CA GLN A 887 16.71 22.59 25.52
C GLN A 887 17.45 23.71 24.77
N ALA A 888 17.99 24.65 25.55
CA ALA A 888 19.31 25.19 25.27
C ALA A 888 20.34 24.30 25.98
N LEU A 889 21.54 24.20 25.39
CA LEU A 889 22.74 23.92 26.17
C LEU A 889 22.93 25.10 27.12
N ILE A 890 22.76 24.88 28.43
CA ILE A 890 22.84 25.97 29.41
C ILE A 890 24.27 26.12 29.94
N CYS A 891 24.66 27.36 30.22
CA CYS A 891 25.91 27.68 30.89
C CYS A 891 25.73 27.56 32.42
N PRO A 892 26.82 27.47 33.23
CA PRO A 892 26.71 27.36 34.68
C PRO A 892 25.97 28.56 35.29
N GLY A 893 25.02 28.30 36.19
CA GLY A 893 24.05 29.29 36.69
C GLY A 893 22.81 29.47 35.79
N GLY A 894 22.75 28.78 34.66
CA GLY A 894 21.62 28.80 33.72
C GLY A 894 20.36 28.11 34.27
N LYS A 895 19.22 28.51 33.72
CA LYS A 895 17.90 28.01 34.12
C LYS A 895 17.22 27.25 32.99
N ILE A 896 16.69 26.06 33.28
CA ILE A 896 15.80 25.31 32.37
C ILE A 896 14.37 25.45 32.88
N GLY A 897 13.49 25.91 31.98
CA GLY A 897 12.05 25.72 32.14
C GLY A 897 11.66 24.35 31.62
N PHE A 898 11.09 23.53 32.50
CA PHE A 898 10.40 22.30 32.15
C PHE A 898 8.91 22.59 32.05
N THR A 899 8.22 21.91 31.13
CA THR A 899 6.77 21.98 30.95
C THR A 899 6.23 20.57 30.91
N ASN A 900 5.43 20.19 31.91
CA ASN A 900 4.71 18.92 31.91
C ASN A 900 3.82 18.82 30.66
N THR A 901 3.93 17.70 29.95
CA THR A 901 3.06 17.33 28.81
C THR A 901 2.55 15.89 28.99
N SER A 902 2.45 15.42 30.23
CA SER A 902 2.01 14.08 30.59
C SER A 902 0.53 13.90 30.28
N THR A 903 0.16 12.73 29.79
CA THR A 903 -1.22 12.41 29.36
C THR A 903 -1.79 11.24 30.17
N GLN A 904 -3.02 10.82 29.84
CA GLN A 904 -3.75 9.75 30.52
C GLN A 904 -4.03 10.07 32.01
N CYS A 905 -4.85 11.11 32.21
CA CYS A 905 -5.55 11.39 33.47
C CYS A 905 -4.67 11.62 34.71
N VAL A 906 -3.55 12.31 34.52
CA VAL A 906 -2.58 12.68 35.58
C VAL A 906 -3.26 13.44 36.71
N GLY A 907 -3.35 12.83 37.89
CA GLY A 907 -3.90 13.44 39.10
C GLY A 907 -2.85 14.16 39.95
N SER A 908 -1.58 13.73 39.89
CA SER A 908 -0.47 14.42 40.54
C SER A 908 0.86 14.18 39.81
N ILE A 909 1.86 15.01 40.12
CA ILE A 909 3.20 14.95 39.53
C ILE A 909 4.26 15.22 40.60
N SER A 910 5.44 14.63 40.43
CA SER A 910 6.64 14.98 41.20
C SER A 910 7.87 14.99 40.30
N TRP A 911 8.73 15.97 40.51
CA TRP A 911 9.97 16.15 39.76
C TRP A 911 11.19 15.91 40.64
N SER A 912 12.24 15.35 40.05
CA SER A 912 13.56 15.23 40.65
C SER A 912 14.61 15.85 39.72
N PHE A 913 15.46 16.70 40.28
CA PHE A 913 16.49 17.46 39.60
C PHE A 913 17.83 17.38 40.37
N PRO A 914 18.53 16.22 40.34
CA PRO A 914 19.85 16.09 40.96
C PRO A 914 20.81 17.17 40.41
N GLY A 915 21.50 17.89 41.30
CA GLY A 915 22.37 19.02 40.95
C GLY A 915 21.66 20.32 40.51
N GLY A 916 20.32 20.31 40.44
CA GLY A 916 19.50 21.48 40.19
C GLY A 916 18.99 22.15 41.47
N SER A 917 18.60 23.41 41.37
CA SER A 917 17.94 24.18 42.42
C SER A 917 16.63 24.79 41.89
N PRO A 918 15.45 24.42 42.43
CA PRO A 918 15.25 23.44 43.50
C PRO A 918 15.53 22.00 43.03
N ALA A 919 15.96 21.13 43.95
CA ALA A 919 16.29 19.73 43.64
C ALA A 919 15.07 18.82 43.41
N THR A 920 13.87 19.26 43.79
CA THR A 920 12.58 18.60 43.53
C THR A 920 11.50 19.65 43.27
N SER A 921 10.36 19.24 42.71
CA SER A 921 9.18 20.11 42.56
C SER A 921 7.88 19.31 42.38
N THR A 922 6.73 19.97 42.55
CA THR A 922 5.39 19.46 42.20
C THR A 922 4.65 20.41 41.24
N ALA A 923 5.29 21.49 40.78
CA ALA A 923 4.68 22.43 39.84
C ALA A 923 4.48 21.82 38.45
N ALA A 924 3.46 22.26 37.71
CA ALA A 924 3.23 21.82 36.33
C ALA A 924 4.38 22.20 35.38
N SER A 925 4.98 23.37 35.57
CA SER A 925 6.11 23.85 34.78
C SER A 925 7.19 24.47 35.68
N PRO A 926 8.06 23.66 36.31
CA PRO A 926 9.10 24.17 37.19
C PRO A 926 10.26 24.79 36.39
N VAL A 927 10.90 25.80 36.99
CA VAL A 927 12.14 26.40 36.49
C VAL A 927 13.27 26.06 37.44
N VAL A 928 14.31 25.41 36.93
CA VAL A 928 15.41 24.84 37.73
C VAL A 928 16.72 25.47 37.30
N THR A 929 17.53 25.89 38.26
CA THR A 929 18.85 26.49 38.07
C THR A 929 19.93 25.43 38.28
N TYR A 930 20.86 25.25 37.34
CA TYR A 930 22.00 24.34 37.51
C TYR A 930 23.29 25.16 37.62
N ALA A 931 23.93 25.14 38.80
CA ALA A 931 25.01 26.08 39.14
C ALA A 931 26.39 25.65 38.61
N THR A 932 26.59 24.38 38.29
CA THR A 932 27.88 23.78 37.92
C THR A 932 27.81 23.08 36.56
N ALA A 933 28.96 23.02 35.86
CA ALA A 933 29.07 22.30 34.59
C ALA A 933 29.05 20.78 34.83
N GLY A 934 28.41 20.04 33.91
CA GLY A 934 28.22 18.59 34.04
C GLY A 934 26.93 18.11 33.38
N THR A 935 26.69 16.79 33.44
CA THR A 935 25.46 16.18 32.94
C THR A 935 24.63 15.65 34.10
N TYR A 936 23.40 16.11 34.19
CA TYR A 936 22.41 15.73 35.22
C TYR A 936 21.23 15.01 34.57
N THR A 937 20.40 14.34 35.35
CA THR A 937 19.20 13.64 34.83
C THR A 937 17.95 14.24 35.46
N ALA A 938 17.21 15.03 34.70
CA ALA A 938 15.92 15.58 35.12
C ALA A 938 14.83 14.51 34.93
N THR A 939 14.08 14.21 35.99
CA THR A 939 13.04 13.17 35.99
C THR A 939 11.70 13.74 36.40
N LEU A 940 10.65 13.40 35.66
CA LEU A 940 9.24 13.63 36.00
C LEU A 940 8.59 12.28 36.30
N THR A 941 8.00 12.15 37.49
CA THR A 941 7.00 11.14 37.81
C THR A 941 5.62 11.74 37.57
N ALA A 942 4.77 11.05 36.81
CA ALA A 942 3.34 11.34 36.73
C ALA A 942 2.56 10.23 37.43
N THR A 943 1.48 10.59 38.13
CA THR A 943 0.67 9.67 38.93
C THR A 943 -0.83 9.91 38.67
N ASN A 944 -1.60 8.83 38.53
CA ASN A 944 -3.06 8.85 38.50
C ASN A 944 -3.63 7.75 39.43
N ALA A 945 -4.94 7.55 39.43
CA ALA A 945 -5.60 6.56 40.29
C ALA A 945 -5.19 5.09 40.01
N ASN A 946 -4.63 4.81 38.83
CA ASN A 946 -4.19 3.48 38.40
C ASN A 946 -2.70 3.22 38.73
N GLY A 947 -1.93 4.24 39.10
CA GLY A 947 -0.50 4.14 39.44
C GLY A 947 0.34 5.29 38.87
N SER A 948 1.65 5.06 38.69
CA SER A 948 2.61 6.10 38.29
C SER A 948 3.65 5.61 37.29
N THR A 949 4.12 6.50 36.41
CA THR A 949 5.25 6.27 35.50
C THR A 949 6.25 7.41 35.58
N THR A 950 7.43 7.21 34.99
CA THR A 950 8.52 8.21 34.98
C THR A 950 9.09 8.42 33.58
N LYS A 951 9.35 9.68 33.22
CA LYS A 951 10.25 10.05 32.11
C LYS A 951 11.48 10.75 32.68
N SER A 952 12.64 10.47 32.10
CA SER A 952 13.89 11.19 32.39
C SER A 952 14.49 11.77 31.11
N ILE A 953 15.19 12.90 31.21
CA ILE A 953 16.07 13.41 30.14
C ILE A 953 17.42 13.85 30.72
N PRO A 954 18.51 13.77 29.93
CA PRO A 954 19.75 14.42 30.30
C PRO A 954 19.64 15.95 30.22
N VAL A 955 20.29 16.61 31.18
CA VAL A 955 20.51 18.06 31.25
C VAL A 955 22.01 18.29 31.23
N THR A 956 22.53 18.73 30.10
CA THR A 956 23.96 19.04 29.93
C THR A 956 24.20 20.53 30.16
N VAL A 957 24.93 20.86 31.22
CA VAL A 957 25.44 22.19 31.50
C VAL A 957 26.84 22.30 30.91
N GLN A 958 27.04 23.19 29.95
CA GLN A 958 28.31 23.33 29.23
C GLN A 958 29.45 23.83 30.14
N GLY A 959 30.66 23.39 29.82
CA GLY A 959 31.87 24.13 30.17
C GLY A 959 31.97 25.44 29.38
N THR A 960 33.02 26.23 29.64
CA THR A 960 33.28 27.48 28.91
C THR A 960 33.39 27.27 27.40
N ALA A 961 32.74 28.14 26.61
CA ALA A 961 32.83 28.14 25.15
C ALA A 961 34.30 28.18 24.66
N LEU A 962 34.58 27.44 23.59
CA LEU A 962 35.92 27.26 23.04
C LEU A 962 36.50 28.58 22.52
N ALA A 963 37.78 28.82 22.77
CA ALA A 963 38.49 29.94 22.14
C ALA A 963 38.64 29.71 20.63
N ILE A 964 38.66 30.80 19.86
CA ILE A 964 39.04 30.78 18.44
C ILE A 964 40.51 31.23 18.30
N PRO A 965 41.29 30.74 17.31
CA PRO A 965 40.86 29.94 16.17
C PRO A 965 40.53 28.47 16.50
N TYR A 966 39.38 28.00 16.02
CA TYR A 966 38.99 26.60 15.98
C TYR A 966 39.14 26.03 14.56
N THR A 967 39.52 24.77 14.46
CA THR A 967 39.57 24.01 13.20
C THR A 967 39.05 22.61 13.47
N GLU A 968 38.08 22.19 12.66
CA GLU A 968 37.69 20.81 12.48
C GLU A 968 37.95 20.41 11.02
N THR A 969 38.62 19.29 10.81
CA THR A 969 38.90 18.76 9.47
C THR A 969 37.81 17.79 9.01
N LEU A 970 37.08 17.18 9.96
CA LEU A 970 36.19 16.04 9.76
C LEU A 970 36.90 14.78 9.24
N ALA A 971 38.24 14.73 9.28
CA ALA A 971 39.03 13.60 8.77
C ALA A 971 38.79 12.29 9.55
N ALA A 972 38.45 12.38 10.84
CA ALA A 972 38.03 11.27 11.69
C ALA A 972 36.50 11.08 11.74
N GLY A 973 35.75 11.78 10.89
CA GLY A 973 34.29 11.86 10.91
C GLY A 973 33.73 13.03 11.72
N ILE A 974 32.42 13.01 11.93
CA ILE A 974 31.71 13.99 12.77
C ILE A 974 32.10 13.78 14.25
N PRO A 975 32.67 14.78 14.95
CA PRO A 975 33.08 14.62 16.34
C PRO A 975 31.89 14.49 17.28
N ALA A 976 32.01 13.67 18.34
CA ALA A 976 30.98 13.54 19.40
C ALA A 976 30.74 14.83 20.22
N THR A 977 31.49 15.91 19.98
CA THR A 977 31.26 17.26 20.53
C THR A 977 30.34 18.12 19.65
N TRP A 978 30.02 17.65 18.44
CA TRP A 978 29.04 18.24 17.55
C TRP A 978 27.67 17.57 17.79
N GLY A 979 26.59 18.32 17.63
CA GLY A 979 25.22 17.82 17.76
C GLY A 979 24.59 17.53 16.41
N VAL A 980 23.94 16.39 16.25
CA VAL A 980 23.01 16.13 15.13
C VAL A 980 21.58 16.31 15.65
N LEU A 981 20.75 17.03 14.90
CA LEU A 981 19.31 17.13 15.15
C LEU A 981 18.57 16.60 13.92
N ASN A 982 17.90 15.47 14.13
CA ASN A 982 17.11 14.72 13.17
C ASN A 982 15.64 14.72 13.68
N PRO A 983 14.72 15.50 13.09
CA PRO A 983 13.37 15.68 13.64
C PRO A 983 12.38 14.55 13.35
N ASP A 984 12.57 13.77 12.28
CA ASP A 984 11.70 12.65 11.88
C ASP A 984 12.29 11.27 12.20
N ASN A 985 13.54 11.24 12.67
CA ASN A 985 14.34 10.05 12.96
C ASN A 985 14.67 9.21 11.70
N GLY A 986 14.71 9.85 10.52
CA GLY A 986 15.07 9.28 9.23
C GLY A 986 16.58 9.32 8.92
N ILE A 987 16.92 9.42 7.64
CA ILE A 987 18.31 9.63 7.17
C ILE A 987 18.78 11.02 7.62
N THR A 988 20.03 11.15 8.07
CA THR A 988 20.56 12.40 8.62
C THR A 988 22.08 12.55 8.39
N TRP A 989 22.69 13.57 8.98
CA TRP A 989 24.12 13.87 8.84
C TRP A 989 25.00 12.71 9.34
N ALA A 990 25.72 12.11 8.41
CA ALA A 990 26.57 10.93 8.62
C ALA A 990 28.05 11.24 8.33
N THR A 991 28.93 10.26 8.59
CA THR A 991 30.33 10.31 8.14
C THR A 991 30.50 9.46 6.90
N ALA A 992 30.81 10.09 5.76
CA ALA A 992 31.26 9.37 4.57
C ALA A 992 32.79 9.23 4.60
N THR A 993 33.28 8.02 4.31
CA THR A 993 34.70 7.69 4.28
C THR A 993 35.20 7.50 2.84
N ASN A 994 36.52 7.52 2.64
CA ASN A 994 37.18 7.36 1.34
C ASN A 994 36.80 8.43 0.28
N ILE A 995 36.27 9.58 0.70
CA ILE A 995 35.93 10.71 -0.17
C ILE A 995 37.23 11.41 -0.60
N LEU A 996 37.33 11.80 -1.89
CA LEU A 996 38.43 12.67 -2.35
C LEU A 996 38.19 14.08 -1.84
N LEU A 997 39.07 14.58 -0.97
CA LEU A 997 38.98 15.89 -0.35
C LEU A 997 39.61 16.99 -1.23
N LYS A 998 39.36 18.25 -0.88
CA LYS A 998 39.80 19.42 -1.66
C LYS A 998 41.32 19.52 -1.86
N ASP A 999 42.11 19.00 -0.92
CA ASP A 999 43.58 18.98 -0.98
C ASP A 999 44.16 17.87 -1.87
N GLY A 1000 43.31 16.97 -2.40
CA GLY A 1000 43.70 15.83 -3.22
C GLY A 1000 43.94 14.54 -2.44
N THR A 1001 43.81 14.55 -1.10
CA THR A 1001 43.85 13.34 -0.28
C THR A 1001 42.52 12.58 -0.35
N ARG A 1002 42.52 11.30 0.04
CA ARG A 1002 41.28 10.56 0.35
C ARG A 1002 41.14 10.43 1.87
N GLY A 1003 39.97 10.80 2.38
CA GLY A 1003 39.70 10.85 3.81
C GLY A 1003 38.20 10.78 4.12
N SER A 1004 37.81 11.39 5.24
CA SER A 1004 36.40 11.44 5.67
C SER A 1004 35.82 12.84 5.53
N ALA A 1005 34.50 12.91 5.34
CA ALA A 1005 33.72 14.14 5.30
C ALA A 1005 32.39 13.94 6.05
N ALA A 1006 31.77 15.03 6.49
CA ALA A 1006 30.36 14.97 6.87
C ALA A 1006 29.53 14.90 5.58
N ASP A 1007 28.57 13.99 5.55
CA ASP A 1007 27.70 13.71 4.41
C ASP A 1007 26.24 13.90 4.81
N MET A 1008 25.44 14.37 3.85
CA MET A 1008 24.00 14.37 3.90
C MET A 1008 23.50 13.64 2.65
N ASN A 1009 23.07 12.40 2.84
CA ASN A 1009 22.59 11.53 1.78
C ASN A 1009 21.15 11.91 1.38
N PHE A 1010 20.99 12.89 0.49
CA PHE A 1010 19.70 13.18 -0.14
C PHE A 1010 19.33 12.18 -1.25
N TYR A 1011 20.26 11.33 -1.71
CA TYR A 1011 20.08 10.43 -2.86
C TYR A 1011 19.18 9.24 -2.50
N ASP A 1012 19.48 8.55 -1.39
CA ASP A 1012 18.67 7.43 -0.89
C ASP A 1012 17.46 7.91 -0.05
N TYR A 1013 17.21 9.22 0.05
CA TYR A 1013 16.13 9.84 0.84
C TYR A 1013 14.76 9.81 0.10
N GLY A 1014 14.55 8.86 -0.80
CA GLY A 1014 13.26 8.63 -1.45
C GLY A 1014 12.33 7.79 -0.55
N PRO A 1015 11.05 8.16 -0.32
CA PRO A 1015 10.27 9.21 -0.99
C PRO A 1015 10.07 10.51 -0.17
N ALA A 1016 10.74 10.68 0.98
CA ALA A 1016 10.42 11.74 1.95
C ALA A 1016 11.05 13.10 1.58
N VAL A 1017 10.32 13.94 0.83
CA VAL A 1017 10.75 15.30 0.46
C VAL A 1017 10.36 16.38 1.47
N GLY A 1018 11.22 17.39 1.62
CA GLY A 1018 10.96 18.60 2.40
C GLY A 1018 11.46 18.58 3.85
N GLN A 1019 12.27 17.60 4.25
CA GLN A 1019 12.81 17.45 5.60
C GLN A 1019 13.98 18.39 5.89
N ARG A 1020 14.38 18.50 7.18
CA ARG A 1020 15.40 19.45 7.67
C ARG A 1020 16.30 18.87 8.74
N ASP A 1021 17.45 18.37 8.32
CA ASP A 1021 18.49 17.83 9.18
C ASP A 1021 19.58 18.85 9.52
N THR A 1022 20.01 18.88 10.79
CA THR A 1022 20.94 19.89 11.28
C THR A 1022 22.18 19.31 11.92
N LEU A 1023 23.35 19.80 11.50
CA LEU A 1023 24.65 19.53 12.11
C LEU A 1023 25.12 20.79 12.86
N GLN A 1024 25.36 20.68 14.16
CA GLN A 1024 25.61 21.78 15.09
C GLN A 1024 27.03 21.72 15.66
N THR A 1025 27.76 22.83 15.63
CA THR A 1025 29.11 22.93 16.22
C THR A 1025 29.08 23.03 17.75
N PRO A 1026 30.24 22.86 18.42
CA PRO A 1026 30.48 23.41 19.75
C PRO A 1026 30.23 24.92 19.82
N ALA A 1027 30.14 25.44 21.05
CA ALA A 1027 30.10 26.88 21.30
C ALA A 1027 31.51 27.50 21.21
N PHE A 1028 31.61 28.64 20.53
CA PHE A 1028 32.82 29.44 20.33
C PHE A 1028 32.68 30.80 21.01
N ASN A 1029 33.79 31.30 21.56
CA ASN A 1029 33.90 32.62 22.16
C ASN A 1029 34.44 33.62 21.13
N LEU A 1030 33.58 34.51 20.63
CA LEU A 1030 33.93 35.53 19.63
C LEU A 1030 34.36 36.87 20.25
N ASN A 1031 34.87 36.86 21.50
CA ASN A 1031 35.50 38.02 22.14
C ASN A 1031 36.89 38.28 21.52
N GLN A 1032 36.92 38.67 20.25
CA GLN A 1032 38.11 38.89 19.41
C GLN A 1032 37.85 40.09 18.48
N PRO A 1033 38.89 40.77 17.95
CA PRO A 1033 38.71 41.94 17.09
C PRO A 1033 38.14 41.64 15.69
N MET A 1034 38.13 40.36 15.28
CA MET A 1034 37.50 39.87 14.06
C MET A 1034 37.14 38.39 14.21
N ALA A 1035 36.15 37.92 13.46
CA ALA A 1035 35.73 36.52 13.42
C ALA A 1035 35.18 36.17 12.03
N PHE A 1036 35.50 34.98 11.53
CA PHE A 1036 34.93 34.45 10.29
C PHE A 1036 34.71 32.93 10.39
N LEU A 1037 33.76 32.41 9.62
CA LEU A 1037 33.56 31.00 9.35
C LEU A 1037 34.13 30.68 7.96
N ARG A 1038 34.89 29.58 7.85
CA ARG A 1038 35.32 28.99 6.58
C ARG A 1038 34.98 27.51 6.57
N PHE A 1039 34.54 26.98 5.43
CA PHE A 1039 34.39 25.53 5.22
C PHE A 1039 34.55 25.18 3.74
N ASP A 1040 34.84 23.92 3.45
CA ASP A 1040 34.79 23.36 2.10
C ASP A 1040 33.49 22.57 1.92
N VAL A 1041 32.84 22.74 0.76
CA VAL A 1041 31.57 22.09 0.38
C VAL A 1041 31.68 21.49 -1.02
N ALA A 1042 31.03 20.34 -1.24
CA ALA A 1042 30.86 19.74 -2.55
C ALA A 1042 29.45 19.16 -2.72
N TYR A 1043 28.80 19.45 -3.85
CA TYR A 1043 27.44 19.03 -4.16
C TYR A 1043 27.17 19.03 -5.68
N ALA A 1044 26.40 18.06 -6.15
CA ALA A 1044 25.89 17.97 -7.52
C ALA A 1044 24.39 17.63 -7.48
N PRO A 1045 23.50 18.35 -8.18
CA PRO A 1045 22.08 17.96 -8.26
C PRO A 1045 21.87 16.57 -8.85
N ALA A 1046 20.76 15.90 -8.52
CA ALA A 1046 20.40 14.62 -9.14
C ALA A 1046 20.03 14.75 -10.64
N GLY A 1047 19.38 15.86 -11.00
CA GLY A 1047 18.92 16.14 -12.36
C GLY A 1047 19.16 17.58 -12.80
N PRO A 1048 18.70 17.97 -14.00
CA PRO A 1048 18.66 19.36 -14.42
C PRO A 1048 17.79 20.18 -13.45
N ILE A 1049 18.22 21.40 -13.13
CA ILE A 1049 17.59 22.26 -12.13
C ILE A 1049 16.18 22.64 -12.59
N ALA A 1050 15.18 22.13 -11.90
CA ALA A 1050 13.76 22.46 -12.06
C ALA A 1050 13.20 22.99 -10.73
N ALA A 1051 12.05 23.67 -10.77
CA ALA A 1051 11.42 24.28 -9.59
C ALA A 1051 11.15 23.30 -8.42
N ASN A 1052 11.12 21.99 -8.70
CA ASN A 1052 10.81 20.92 -7.76
C ASN A 1052 12.07 20.15 -7.27
N ASN A 1053 13.27 20.57 -7.67
CA ASN A 1053 14.55 19.99 -7.26
C ASN A 1053 15.45 21.09 -6.68
N ASN A 1054 15.16 21.48 -5.43
CA ASN A 1054 15.78 22.65 -4.78
C ASN A 1054 16.30 22.33 -3.37
N ASP A 1055 17.17 21.31 -3.29
CA ASP A 1055 18.02 21.07 -2.11
C ASP A 1055 18.67 22.37 -1.62
N SER A 1056 18.88 22.53 -0.31
CA SER A 1056 19.61 23.70 0.20
C SER A 1056 20.47 23.42 1.43
N LEU A 1057 21.52 24.24 1.56
CA LEU A 1057 22.36 24.32 2.75
C LEU A 1057 22.31 25.76 3.28
N ALA A 1058 22.04 25.88 4.58
CA ALA A 1058 22.15 27.13 5.32
C ALA A 1058 23.14 27.03 6.47
N VAL A 1059 23.69 28.18 6.91
CA VAL A 1059 24.36 28.28 8.22
C VAL A 1059 23.69 29.38 9.05
N ASP A 1060 23.11 28.97 10.17
CA ASP A 1060 22.49 29.83 11.16
C ASP A 1060 23.36 29.97 12.42
N VAL A 1061 23.43 31.17 12.98
CA VAL A 1061 24.21 31.51 14.19
C VAL A 1061 23.28 31.60 15.39
N TYR A 1062 23.66 31.00 16.51
CA TYR A 1062 22.87 30.94 17.75
C TYR A 1062 23.70 31.34 18.97
N THR A 1063 23.11 32.02 19.94
CA THR A 1063 23.73 32.23 21.27
C THR A 1063 23.97 30.89 21.98
N ALA A 1064 25.15 30.73 22.57
CA ALA A 1064 25.50 29.52 23.33
C ALA A 1064 24.54 29.28 24.49
N CYS A 1065 24.49 30.22 25.45
CA CYS A 1065 23.74 30.04 26.70
C CYS A 1065 22.20 30.20 26.60
N THR A 1066 21.63 30.59 25.44
CA THR A 1066 20.16 30.81 25.32
C THR A 1066 19.48 30.19 24.10
N ASN A 1067 20.21 29.54 23.18
CA ASN A 1067 19.66 28.97 21.93
C ASN A 1067 18.80 29.99 21.13
N THR A 1068 19.17 31.27 21.18
CA THR A 1068 18.52 32.33 20.41
C THR A 1068 19.23 32.44 19.07
N ARG A 1069 18.51 32.20 17.97
CA ARG A 1069 19.02 32.44 16.62
C ARG A 1069 19.32 33.94 16.44
N LEU A 1070 20.57 34.27 16.22
CA LEU A 1070 21.04 35.65 16.00
C LEU A 1070 20.96 36.07 14.53
N GLY A 1071 21.01 35.11 13.60
CA GLY A 1071 20.90 35.39 12.17
C GLY A 1071 21.21 34.17 11.30
N ARG A 1072 21.07 34.35 9.98
CA ARG A 1072 21.58 33.44 8.95
C ARG A 1072 22.78 34.11 8.28
N VAL A 1073 23.90 33.40 8.18
CA VAL A 1073 25.14 33.91 7.57
C VAL A 1073 25.46 33.24 6.23
N TYR A 1074 24.71 32.18 5.90
CA TYR A 1074 24.82 31.45 4.65
C TYR A 1074 23.48 30.84 4.28
N LEU A 1075 23.13 30.92 2.99
CA LEU A 1075 22.06 30.16 2.35
C LEU A 1075 22.45 30.02 0.88
N LYS A 1076 22.45 28.79 0.36
CA LYS A 1076 22.50 28.48 -1.08
C LYS A 1076 21.66 27.25 -1.37
N SER A 1077 21.09 27.15 -2.56
CA SER A 1077 20.27 26.02 -3.00
C SER A 1077 20.71 25.46 -4.34
N ALA A 1078 20.14 24.33 -4.76
CA ALA A 1078 20.42 23.73 -6.07
C ALA A 1078 20.15 24.71 -7.22
N ALA A 1079 19.14 25.57 -7.09
CA ALA A 1079 18.85 26.66 -8.02
C ALA A 1079 19.68 27.94 -7.80
N ASP A 1080 20.22 28.17 -6.60
CA ASP A 1080 21.01 29.35 -6.23
C ASP A 1080 22.36 28.98 -5.60
N GLY A 1081 23.37 28.74 -6.45
CA GLY A 1081 24.79 28.76 -6.08
C GLY A 1081 25.32 27.60 -5.22
N LEU A 1082 24.50 26.63 -4.80
CA LEU A 1082 24.99 25.44 -4.07
C LEU A 1082 25.80 24.47 -4.95
N PRO A 1083 25.42 24.17 -6.21
CA PRO A 1083 26.16 23.23 -7.06
C PRO A 1083 27.63 23.62 -7.22
N THR A 1084 28.52 22.65 -7.01
CA THR A 1084 29.96 22.79 -7.24
C THR A 1084 30.44 22.04 -8.48
N THR A 1085 29.53 21.30 -9.13
CA THR A 1085 29.76 20.59 -10.39
C THR A 1085 28.42 20.35 -11.12
N LEU A 1086 28.46 19.84 -12.36
CA LEU A 1086 27.25 19.50 -13.13
C LEU A 1086 26.50 18.32 -12.50
N PHE A 1087 25.19 18.24 -12.73
CA PHE A 1087 24.30 17.21 -12.15
C PHE A 1087 24.76 15.76 -12.41
N ARG A 1088 24.29 14.83 -11.58
CA ARG A 1088 24.58 13.40 -11.62
C ARG A 1088 23.35 12.58 -11.24
N GLN A 1089 22.86 11.76 -12.16
CA GLN A 1089 21.69 10.89 -11.96
C GLN A 1089 21.98 9.66 -11.07
N ALA A 1090 23.25 9.32 -10.86
CA ALA A 1090 23.69 8.30 -9.91
C ALA A 1090 24.26 8.97 -8.65
N ALA A 1091 24.37 8.21 -7.55
CA ALA A 1091 24.94 8.67 -6.28
C ALA A 1091 26.27 9.43 -6.50
N TYR A 1092 26.30 10.68 -6.09
CA TYR A 1092 27.42 11.58 -6.29
C TYR A 1092 28.47 11.41 -5.19
N ALA A 1093 29.73 11.25 -5.57
CA ALA A 1093 30.87 11.48 -4.70
C ALA A 1093 31.92 12.34 -5.45
N PRO A 1094 32.63 13.27 -4.79
CA PRO A 1094 33.69 14.05 -5.41
C PRO A 1094 34.78 13.16 -6.05
N THR A 1095 35.01 13.39 -7.34
CA THR A 1095 36.01 12.70 -8.16
C THR A 1095 37.23 13.57 -8.51
N ALA A 1096 37.13 14.89 -8.33
CA ALA A 1096 38.21 15.84 -8.55
C ALA A 1096 38.19 16.97 -7.51
N THR A 1097 39.37 17.50 -7.16
CA THR A 1097 39.53 18.62 -6.21
C THR A 1097 38.82 19.90 -6.65
N SER A 1098 38.65 20.09 -7.96
CA SER A 1098 37.89 21.18 -8.57
C SER A 1098 36.39 21.16 -8.25
N GLN A 1099 35.84 20.03 -7.80
CA GLN A 1099 34.45 19.89 -7.39
C GLN A 1099 34.20 20.33 -5.93
N TRP A 1100 35.23 20.79 -5.22
CA TRP A 1100 35.12 21.37 -3.88
C TRP A 1100 35.23 22.90 -3.91
N ARG A 1101 34.18 23.59 -3.46
CA ARG A 1101 34.16 25.05 -3.33
C ARG A 1101 34.41 25.43 -1.87
N THR A 1102 35.17 26.50 -1.62
CA THR A 1102 35.40 27.02 -0.26
C THR A 1102 34.45 28.18 -0.02
N GLU A 1103 33.73 28.15 1.09
CA GLU A 1103 32.99 29.32 1.59
C GLU A 1103 33.84 30.08 2.61
N ASN A 1104 33.75 31.40 2.62
CA ASN A 1104 34.36 32.27 3.62
C ASN A 1104 33.37 33.37 4.00
N ILE A 1105 32.93 33.36 5.25
CA ILE A 1105 31.71 34.01 5.74
C ILE A 1105 32.10 34.89 6.93
N ASP A 1106 31.73 36.17 6.87
CA ASP A 1106 31.99 37.12 7.96
C ASP A 1106 31.08 36.85 9.17
N LEU A 1107 31.66 36.89 10.37
CA LEU A 1107 30.95 36.78 11.65
C LEU A 1107 31.03 38.08 12.48
N ALA A 1108 31.44 39.22 11.90
CA ALA A 1108 31.58 40.51 12.58
C ALA A 1108 30.31 40.96 13.36
N ALA A 1109 29.10 40.63 12.87
CA ALA A 1109 27.84 40.91 13.56
C ALA A 1109 27.64 40.15 14.90
N TYR A 1110 28.52 39.18 15.19
CA TYR A 1110 28.46 38.29 16.34
C TYR A 1110 29.69 38.40 17.26
N LEU A 1111 30.57 39.38 17.06
CA LEU A 1111 31.67 39.66 17.98
C LEU A 1111 31.19 39.97 19.40
N ASN A 1112 32.06 39.67 20.37
CA ASN A 1112 31.80 39.81 21.80
C ASN A 1112 30.61 38.96 22.31
N LYS A 1113 30.31 37.85 21.63
CA LYS A 1113 29.28 36.88 22.00
C LYS A 1113 29.85 35.46 22.03
N GLN A 1114 29.29 34.61 22.89
CA GLN A 1114 29.47 33.17 22.79
C GLN A 1114 28.37 32.60 21.89
N VAL A 1115 28.74 31.93 20.80
CA VAL A 1115 27.82 31.42 19.78
C VAL A 1115 28.20 30.02 19.29
N TYR A 1116 27.23 29.26 18.81
CA TYR A 1116 27.49 28.09 17.97
C TYR A 1116 26.81 28.26 16.60
N LEU A 1117 27.17 27.39 15.67
CA LEU A 1117 26.74 27.40 14.28
C LEU A 1117 25.91 26.14 14.01
N ARG A 1118 24.85 26.27 13.19
CA ARG A 1118 24.04 25.15 12.70
C ARG A 1118 24.09 25.13 11.18
N PHE A 1119 24.68 24.07 10.62
CA PHE A 1119 24.58 23.70 9.21
C PHE A 1119 23.24 22.99 9.02
N VAL A 1120 22.31 23.60 8.29
CA VAL A 1120 20.94 23.10 8.10
C VAL A 1120 20.79 22.65 6.65
N ALA A 1121 20.56 21.35 6.46
CA ALA A 1121 20.21 20.73 5.20
C ALA A 1121 18.69 20.80 4.94
N PHE A 1122 18.29 20.65 3.68
CA PHE A 1122 16.90 20.49 3.25
C PHE A 1122 16.85 19.79 1.89
N ASN A 1123 15.98 18.78 1.73
CA ASN A 1123 15.98 17.86 0.60
C ASN A 1123 14.76 18.02 -0.34
N GLN A 1124 15.00 17.92 -1.66
CA GLN A 1124 13.98 17.82 -2.71
C GLN A 1124 14.51 17.02 -3.91
N TYR A 1125 14.41 15.68 -3.85
CA TYR A 1125 14.93 14.76 -4.87
C TYR A 1125 16.42 14.96 -5.19
N GLY A 1126 17.22 14.98 -4.12
CA GLY A 1126 18.59 15.46 -4.13
C GLY A 1126 19.66 14.42 -4.45
N ASN A 1127 20.91 14.82 -4.20
CA ASN A 1127 22.07 13.93 -4.19
C ASN A 1127 23.04 14.33 -3.06
N HIS A 1128 24.06 13.53 -2.77
CA HIS A 1128 24.92 13.73 -1.59
C HIS A 1128 25.53 15.16 -1.49
N LEU A 1129 25.43 15.73 -0.30
CA LEU A 1129 25.98 17.03 0.07
C LEU A 1129 27.09 16.85 1.11
N TYR A 1130 28.33 17.19 0.73
CA TYR A 1130 29.52 16.98 1.56
C TYR A 1130 30.07 18.26 2.19
N LEU A 1131 30.54 18.16 3.44
CA LEU A 1131 31.24 19.21 4.18
C LEU A 1131 32.59 18.72 4.74
N SER A 1132 33.61 19.59 4.69
CA SER A 1132 34.96 19.36 5.26
C SER A 1132 35.60 20.70 5.69
N ASN A 1133 36.74 20.64 6.40
CA ASN A 1133 37.58 21.80 6.74
C ASN A 1133 36.83 22.98 7.41
N VAL A 1134 35.94 22.70 8.35
CA VAL A 1134 35.18 23.75 9.07
C VAL A 1134 36.07 24.48 10.07
N ARG A 1135 36.22 25.79 9.92
CA ARG A 1135 37.14 26.63 10.71
C ARG A 1135 36.43 27.90 11.16
N VAL A 1136 36.63 28.28 12.42
CA VAL A 1136 36.17 29.56 12.96
C VAL A 1136 37.40 30.33 13.43
N GLY A 1137 37.79 31.38 12.71
CA GLY A 1137 39.09 32.04 12.88
C GLY A 1137 38.98 33.52 13.23
N ASN A 1138 40.05 34.06 13.82
CA ASN A 1138 40.22 35.48 14.21
C ASN A 1138 41.33 36.19 13.40
N THR A 1139 41.79 35.61 12.29
CA THR A 1139 42.83 36.16 11.42
C THR A 1139 42.48 35.90 9.96
N VAL A 1140 42.22 36.95 9.18
CA VAL A 1140 42.06 36.81 7.73
C VAL A 1140 43.39 36.33 7.15
N LEU A 1141 43.40 35.11 6.59
CA LEU A 1141 44.51 34.66 5.74
C LEU A 1141 44.62 35.62 4.56
N ALA A 1142 45.69 36.41 4.54
CA ALA A 1142 45.91 37.42 3.51
C ALA A 1142 45.80 36.80 2.12
N THR A 1143 44.99 37.41 1.25
CA THR A 1143 45.01 37.13 -0.18
C THR A 1143 46.45 37.27 -0.68
N LYS A 1144 46.95 36.20 -1.31
CA LYS A 1144 48.30 36.10 -1.92
C LYS A 1144 48.69 37.45 -2.53
N ALA A 1145 49.73 38.08 -1.98
CA ALA A 1145 50.03 39.48 -2.21
C ALA A 1145 50.11 39.81 -3.71
N LEU A 1146 49.17 40.63 -4.19
CA LEU A 1146 49.16 41.13 -5.56
C LEU A 1146 50.30 42.14 -5.69
N ALA A 1147 51.28 41.82 -6.55
CA ALA A 1147 52.42 42.68 -6.82
C ALA A 1147 51.97 44.03 -7.42
N ASP A 1148 52.64 45.11 -7.03
CA ASP A 1148 52.28 46.48 -7.46
C ASP A 1148 52.22 46.59 -9.00
N SER A 1149 51.04 46.96 -9.50
CA SER A 1149 50.89 47.17 -10.94
C SER A 1149 51.52 48.51 -11.36
N PRO A 1150 52.24 48.56 -12.50
CA PRO A 1150 52.65 49.83 -13.11
C PRO A 1150 51.48 50.56 -13.80
N ALA A 1151 50.37 49.87 -14.07
CA ALA A 1151 49.19 50.42 -14.74
C ALA A 1151 48.21 51.11 -13.78
N LEU A 1152 48.36 50.90 -12.46
CA LEU A 1152 47.67 51.67 -11.43
C LEU A 1152 48.70 52.57 -10.74
N GLN A 1153 48.69 53.86 -11.07
CA GLN A 1153 49.64 54.84 -10.54
C GLN A 1153 48.97 55.70 -9.46
N VAL A 1154 49.78 56.14 -8.50
CA VAL A 1154 49.32 56.93 -7.36
C VAL A 1154 50.32 58.03 -7.06
N TYR A 1155 49.84 59.27 -6.91
CA TYR A 1155 50.66 60.45 -6.65
C TYR A 1155 49.92 61.47 -5.75
N PRO A 1156 50.60 62.17 -4.82
CA PRO A 1156 51.96 61.86 -4.37
C PRO A 1156 52.03 60.48 -3.70
N ASN A 1157 53.23 59.97 -3.45
CA ASN A 1157 53.49 58.71 -2.74
C ASN A 1157 54.98 58.71 -2.34
N PRO A 1158 55.35 59.01 -1.07
CA PRO A 1158 54.48 59.19 0.09
C PRO A 1158 53.52 60.40 0.03
N VAL A 1159 52.47 60.38 0.87
CA VAL A 1159 51.49 61.47 1.03
C VAL A 1159 51.51 61.98 2.47
N ALA A 1160 51.78 63.26 2.66
CA ALA A 1160 51.62 63.89 3.97
C ALA A 1160 50.15 63.84 4.44
N GLY A 1161 49.93 63.40 5.67
CA GLY A 1161 48.63 63.13 6.27
C GLY A 1161 47.63 64.28 6.13
N GLY A 1162 46.36 63.92 5.90
CA GLY A 1162 45.28 64.88 5.66
C GLY A 1162 45.25 65.52 4.27
N ARG A 1163 46.13 65.14 3.33
CA ARG A 1163 46.06 65.57 1.92
C ARG A 1163 45.46 64.49 1.00
N SER A 1164 44.85 64.95 -0.08
CA SER A 1164 44.18 64.10 -1.07
C SER A 1164 45.15 63.24 -1.89
N LEU A 1165 44.73 62.01 -2.18
CA LEU A 1165 45.51 61.01 -2.93
C LEU A 1165 45.01 60.94 -4.39
N ALA A 1166 45.84 61.24 -5.40
CA ALA A 1166 45.43 61.13 -6.80
C ALA A 1166 45.83 59.77 -7.39
N LEU A 1167 44.83 59.03 -7.88
CA LEU A 1167 45.00 57.80 -8.66
C LEU A 1167 45.02 58.14 -10.15
N ALA A 1168 45.84 57.45 -10.93
CA ALA A 1168 45.64 57.27 -12.37
C ALA A 1168 45.38 55.77 -12.64
N LEU A 1169 44.22 55.50 -13.23
CA LEU A 1169 43.65 54.16 -13.37
C LEU A 1169 44.13 53.48 -14.67
N PRO A 1170 44.16 52.14 -14.71
CA PRO A 1170 44.50 51.39 -15.92
C PRO A 1170 43.54 51.71 -17.08
N LEU A 1171 44.03 51.54 -18.32
CA LEU A 1171 43.19 51.62 -19.51
C LEU A 1171 42.18 50.47 -19.51
N GLY A 1172 40.93 50.76 -19.88
CA GLY A 1172 39.84 49.78 -19.90
C GLY A 1172 38.49 50.42 -20.21
N SER A 1173 37.43 49.63 -20.18
CA SER A 1173 36.05 50.13 -20.38
C SER A 1173 35.16 49.79 -19.18
N GLY A 1174 34.02 50.47 -19.07
CA GLY A 1174 33.11 50.33 -17.93
C GLY A 1174 33.59 51.06 -16.67
N THR A 1175 33.14 50.58 -15.51
CA THR A 1175 33.40 51.22 -14.21
C THR A 1175 34.20 50.28 -13.32
N ALA A 1176 35.32 50.78 -12.78
CA ALA A 1176 36.14 50.05 -11.81
C ALA A 1176 35.67 50.29 -10.37
N ALA A 1177 35.78 49.25 -9.54
CA ALA A 1177 35.64 49.34 -8.10
C ALA A 1177 36.99 49.65 -7.45
N LEU A 1178 37.01 50.61 -6.52
CA LEU A 1178 38.22 51.11 -5.86
C LEU A 1178 38.10 50.94 -4.35
N ARG A 1179 39.16 50.43 -3.71
CA ARG A 1179 39.28 50.31 -2.25
C ARG A 1179 40.68 50.71 -1.81
N LEU A 1180 40.80 51.48 -0.74
CA LEU A 1180 42.04 51.65 -0.01
C LEU A 1180 41.95 50.77 1.25
N VAL A 1181 42.86 49.81 1.38
CA VAL A 1181 43.00 48.98 2.58
C VAL A 1181 44.27 49.32 3.33
N ASP A 1182 44.24 49.31 4.65
CA ASP A 1182 45.44 49.48 5.48
C ASP A 1182 46.29 48.19 5.53
N ALA A 1183 47.46 48.26 6.17
CA ALA A 1183 48.35 47.11 6.39
C ALA A 1183 47.72 45.94 7.20
N LEU A 1184 46.54 46.13 7.81
CA LEU A 1184 45.77 45.11 8.51
C LEU A 1184 44.58 44.59 7.68
N GLY A 1185 44.46 45.01 6.42
CA GLY A 1185 43.39 44.62 5.49
C GLY A 1185 42.06 45.35 5.72
N ARG A 1186 41.99 46.30 6.66
CA ARG A 1186 40.78 47.07 6.95
C ARG A 1186 40.58 48.12 5.86
N THR A 1187 39.34 48.27 5.38
CA THR A 1187 39.05 49.23 4.29
C THR A 1187 38.92 50.63 4.86
N ALA A 1188 39.93 51.48 4.62
CA ALA A 1188 39.96 52.88 5.04
C ALA A 1188 39.15 53.79 4.12
N TRP A 1189 39.01 53.43 2.84
CA TRP A 1189 38.17 54.14 1.87
C TRP A 1189 37.66 53.18 0.79
N HIS A 1190 36.49 53.44 0.20
CA HIS A 1190 36.00 52.74 -0.99
C HIS A 1190 35.14 53.63 -1.89
N GLY A 1191 35.03 53.26 -3.17
CA GLY A 1191 34.20 53.95 -4.15
C GLY A 1191 34.33 53.32 -5.55
N THR A 1192 33.92 54.05 -6.58
CA THR A 1192 33.98 53.61 -7.98
C THR A 1192 34.48 54.74 -8.88
N ALA A 1193 35.02 54.39 -10.06
CA ALA A 1193 35.41 55.35 -11.08
C ALA A 1193 35.30 54.75 -12.49
N PRO A 1194 34.87 55.52 -13.51
CA PRO A 1194 34.87 55.06 -14.90
C PRO A 1194 36.32 54.86 -15.40
N LEU A 1195 36.53 53.84 -16.22
CA LEU A 1195 37.75 53.64 -16.99
C LEU A 1195 37.59 54.25 -18.39
N SER A 1196 38.72 54.55 -19.04
CA SER A 1196 38.77 54.95 -20.45
C SER A 1196 39.76 54.06 -21.21
N PRO A 1197 39.43 53.61 -22.44
CA PRO A 1197 40.30 52.74 -23.22
C PRO A 1197 41.45 53.50 -23.90
N THR A 1198 41.38 54.84 -23.97
CA THR A 1198 42.34 55.68 -24.72
C THR A 1198 43.22 56.57 -23.84
N ALA A 1199 42.86 56.84 -22.59
CA ALA A 1199 43.66 57.63 -21.65
C ALA A 1199 43.41 57.20 -20.20
N ALA A 1200 44.46 57.20 -19.37
CA ALA A 1200 44.35 56.80 -17.96
C ALA A 1200 43.46 57.79 -17.18
N ALA A 1201 42.26 57.33 -16.78
CA ALA A 1201 41.31 58.13 -16.01
C ALA A 1201 41.92 58.49 -14.64
N ARG A 1202 41.81 59.76 -14.24
CA ARG A 1202 42.31 60.22 -12.93
C ARG A 1202 41.20 60.34 -11.92
N ARG A 1203 41.45 59.88 -10.69
CA ARG A 1203 40.51 59.97 -9.57
C ARG A 1203 41.23 60.43 -8.31
N THR A 1204 40.87 61.60 -7.79
CA THR A 1204 41.28 62.06 -6.46
C THR A 1204 40.47 61.37 -5.38
N LEU A 1205 41.13 60.99 -4.29
CA LEU A 1205 40.52 60.52 -3.04
C LEU A 1205 40.71 61.60 -1.97
N ASP A 1206 39.62 62.31 -1.64
CA ASP A 1206 39.59 63.30 -0.57
C ASP A 1206 39.15 62.62 0.74
N ALA A 1207 40.13 62.13 1.50
CA ALA A 1207 39.91 61.52 2.81
C ALA A 1207 41.08 61.83 3.75
N PRO A 1208 40.84 62.11 5.05
CA PRO A 1208 41.91 62.29 6.02
C PRO A 1208 42.54 60.93 6.37
N LEU A 1209 43.49 60.49 5.56
CA LEU A 1209 44.27 59.28 5.82
C LEU A 1209 45.21 59.52 7.00
N ALA A 1210 45.17 58.64 8.00
CA ALA A 1210 46.13 58.62 9.09
C ALA A 1210 47.49 58.06 8.62
N PRO A 1211 48.63 58.47 9.21
CA PRO A 1211 49.95 57.94 8.86
C PRO A 1211 50.00 56.41 8.92
N GLY A 1212 50.62 55.80 7.91
CA GLY A 1212 50.69 54.34 7.77
C GLY A 1212 50.85 53.85 6.34
N LEU A 1213 51.03 52.53 6.19
CA LEU A 1213 51.08 51.85 4.91
C LEU A 1213 49.68 51.36 4.49
N TYR A 1214 49.29 51.68 3.26
CA TYR A 1214 48.04 51.27 2.64
C TYR A 1214 48.29 50.57 1.30
N THR A 1215 47.28 49.89 0.79
CA THR A 1215 47.22 49.36 -0.58
C THR A 1215 45.93 49.83 -1.25
N VAL A 1216 46.06 50.53 -2.37
CA VAL A 1216 44.95 50.75 -3.31
C VAL A 1216 44.71 49.44 -4.05
N LEU A 1217 43.46 49.00 -4.09
CA LEU A 1217 42.97 47.91 -4.92
C LEU A 1217 41.98 48.49 -5.93
N CYS A 1218 42.22 48.23 -7.21
CA CYS A 1218 41.34 48.57 -8.31
C CYS A 1218 40.91 47.27 -9.00
N GLN A 1219 39.60 47.04 -9.11
CA GLN A 1219 39.04 45.96 -9.89
C GLN A 1219 38.34 46.54 -11.12
N ALA A 1220 38.82 46.19 -12.31
CA ALA A 1220 38.20 46.60 -13.57
C ALA A 1220 36.89 45.82 -13.84
N ALA A 1221 36.09 46.31 -14.79
CA ALA A 1221 34.76 45.75 -15.09
C ALA A 1221 34.80 44.33 -15.70
N ASP A 1222 35.94 43.91 -16.23
CA ASP A 1222 36.23 42.55 -16.70
C ASP A 1222 36.69 41.60 -15.57
N GLY A 1223 36.80 42.11 -14.34
CA GLY A 1223 37.26 41.38 -13.16
C GLY A 1223 38.77 41.46 -12.90
N GLN A 1224 39.58 42.08 -13.77
CA GLN A 1224 41.03 42.20 -13.56
C GLN A 1224 41.37 43.03 -12.33
N LEU A 1225 42.37 42.57 -11.56
CA LEU A 1225 42.77 43.15 -10.28
C LEU A 1225 44.14 43.81 -10.34
N TYR A 1226 44.18 45.09 -9.96
CA TYR A 1226 45.37 45.93 -9.92
C TYR A 1226 45.59 46.43 -8.48
N SER A 1227 46.78 46.22 -7.93
CA SER A 1227 47.17 46.74 -6.62
C SER A 1227 48.22 47.84 -6.75
N ARG A 1228 48.25 48.77 -5.78
CA ARG A 1228 49.35 49.72 -5.60
C ARG A 1228 49.51 50.14 -4.13
N ARG A 1229 50.68 49.91 -3.55
CA ARG A 1229 51.04 50.34 -2.20
C ARG A 1229 51.28 51.85 -2.12
N VAL A 1230 50.85 52.43 -1.01
CA VAL A 1230 50.87 53.87 -0.72
C VAL A 1230 51.35 54.09 0.71
N VAL A 1231 52.34 54.95 0.89
CA VAL A 1231 52.76 55.42 2.21
C VAL A 1231 52.06 56.74 2.51
N VAL A 1232 51.49 56.86 3.70
CA VAL A 1232 51.00 58.12 4.27
C VAL A 1232 51.89 58.47 5.46
N GLU A 1233 52.38 59.71 5.50
CA GLU A 1233 53.33 60.27 6.49
C GLU A 1233 52.65 61.18 7.52
#